data_AF-A0A1E4S042-F1
#
_entry.id   AF-A0A1E4S042-F1
#
_cell.length_a   1.000
_cell.length_b   1.000
_cell.length_c   1.000
_cell.angle_alpha   90.00
_cell.angle_beta   90.00
_cell.angle_gamma   90.00
#
_symmetry.space_group_name_H-M   'P 1'
#
loop_
_entity.id
_entity.type
_entity.pdbx_description
1 polymer ?
#
loop_
_entity_poly.entity_id
_entity_poly.type
_entity_poly.pdbx_seq_one_letter_code
_entity_poly.pdbx_strand_id
1 'polypeptide(L)'
;MRRLLLRSGCAVPIFSRNFHPQQHSTPVLVLPFLKDKELLMKVFHRDRSLPFNTLRDVLGFKYTDPDTVELVRHSWLDFVTMNEDVGALQEGLHDCGDEDKFWSTSIRIANSSPMVMKALVEIWGDDVRRAELPVPNDLLETLIASLMYHENFEMSSKLVSRCLNNEKAINWKPMVDVAISFHNPTPLEFLAKIWSSNTSPDIYLQVMPHLRSLGLKEPYLNRWNNSLVGIGAFPRDSSMPLNVELKSQLDTANLRSFQNCLKNLAKYEKDPHWLKNPTSLLFLRYILESKDQLDALKTALDSCHVDSFNMSFWKTLYIYSSIPFDELDQRLRQTKFSPENTTIVTAKLRRTSKEKPAEFWTMLASESRADVIGKSYLPILVATIQCSTLEKAMDLALHVLSLDSVNNKFEICKAFIVESTKVIKDDPKRIEQSMVLDQFEEFLKENMLMNDELENYFIFSDLSLKHYDSAVERLEMMIESKRTIDVRTLDHLLKVLSWMRKTHKREDIIENMFRATVSALEQCKDIPSKTWNGILMEVGEHYDMAMIRTFLLRTTELVSAQCHLNIHPSNPNHPLRQVFNDKLTYSILDWGFIKEPENPWAGLDLIRELETKGIYFQENLIKKHLLKLTRILHRIPTVEEDGRIPQRLFDAMKGRIVSGDVETTINALNEMSKRN
;
A
#
# COMPACT_ATOMS: atom_id res chain seq x y z
N MET A 1 43.01 8.18 -34.23
CA MET A 1 41.87 7.27 -33.92
C MET A 1 42.24 6.41 -32.70
N ARG A 2 41.23 5.80 -32.05
CA ARG A 2 41.26 4.79 -30.95
C ARG A 2 42.39 3.75 -31.06
N ARG A 3 42.93 3.07 -30.01
CA ARG A 3 42.64 2.90 -28.56
C ARG A 3 43.99 2.52 -27.86
N LEU A 4 44.37 3.08 -26.71
CA LEU A 4 44.07 2.68 -25.31
C LEU A 4 44.86 1.42 -24.82
N LEU A 5 45.78 1.64 -23.86
CA LEU A 5 46.62 0.65 -23.16
C LEU A 5 46.11 0.43 -21.72
N LEU A 6 46.26 -0.80 -21.19
CA LEU A 6 46.21 -1.08 -19.75
C LEU A 6 47.21 -2.17 -19.33
N ARG A 7 48.11 -1.78 -18.42
CA ARG A 7 48.94 -2.53 -17.46
C ARG A 7 49.08 -1.56 -16.27
N SER A 8 49.22 -1.93 -15.01
CA SER A 8 49.47 -3.21 -14.31
C SER A 8 49.38 -2.96 -12.80
N GLY A 9 49.35 -4.02 -11.98
CA GLY A 9 50.10 -4.03 -10.72
C GLY A 9 49.32 -4.40 -9.45
N CYS A 10 49.88 -5.32 -8.66
CA CYS A 10 49.35 -5.77 -7.38
C CYS A 10 49.90 -4.96 -6.19
N ALA A 11 49.19 -5.01 -5.06
CA ALA A 11 49.81 -4.97 -3.72
C ALA A 11 48.89 -5.63 -2.67
N VAL A 12 49.48 -6.43 -1.77
CA VAL A 12 48.83 -7.02 -0.58
C VAL A 12 49.74 -6.76 0.62
N PRO A 13 49.17 -6.34 1.76
CA PRO A 13 49.68 -6.76 3.07
C PRO A 13 48.57 -7.01 4.13
N ILE A 14 48.79 -7.60 5.32
CA ILE A 14 49.60 -8.75 5.78
C ILE A 14 49.29 -8.96 7.29
N PHE A 15 48.93 -10.18 7.73
CA PHE A 15 48.95 -10.69 9.14
C PHE A 15 48.01 -9.98 10.17
N SER A 16 47.55 -10.54 11.31
CA SER A 16 47.72 -11.80 12.07
C SER A 16 46.41 -12.08 12.89
N ARG A 17 46.17 -13.13 13.72
CA ARG A 17 46.93 -14.30 14.23
C ARG A 17 45.96 -15.38 14.78
N ASN A 18 46.42 -16.63 14.83
CA ASN A 18 46.00 -17.83 15.58
C ASN A 18 44.74 -17.82 16.49
N PHE A 19 43.80 -18.76 16.25
CA PHE A 19 43.20 -19.63 17.30
C PHE A 19 42.61 -20.93 16.71
N HIS A 20 42.98 -22.07 17.30
CA HIS A 20 42.41 -23.43 17.13
C HIS A 20 42.73 -24.21 18.42
N PRO A 21 42.00 -25.29 18.80
CA PRO A 21 41.15 -26.16 17.96
C PRO A 21 39.77 -26.55 18.55
N GLN A 22 39.06 -27.45 17.84
CA GLN A 22 37.85 -28.24 18.21
C GLN A 22 36.52 -27.44 18.29
N GLN A 23 35.42 -27.81 17.62
CA GLN A 23 34.88 -29.16 17.34
C GLN A 23 34.26 -29.28 15.93
N HIS A 24 33.93 -30.51 15.51
CA HIS A 24 33.31 -30.79 14.23
C HIS A 24 31.89 -30.22 14.09
N SER A 25 31.75 -29.21 13.23
CA SER A 25 30.60 -29.11 12.33
C SER A 25 31.13 -28.81 10.94
N THR A 26 30.64 -29.55 9.94
CA THR A 26 30.88 -29.23 8.53
C THR A 26 30.37 -27.80 8.32
N PRO A 27 31.15 -26.87 7.75
CA PRO A 27 30.64 -25.54 7.46
C PRO A 27 29.53 -25.70 6.43
N VAL A 28 28.27 -25.55 6.87
CA VAL A 28 27.17 -25.23 5.97
C VAL A 28 27.62 -23.99 5.23
N LEU A 29 27.81 -24.10 3.92
CA LEU A 29 28.21 -22.99 3.08
C LEU A 29 27.01 -22.05 2.93
N VAL A 30 26.75 -21.28 3.99
CA VAL A 30 25.74 -20.23 4.02
C VAL A 30 26.21 -19.18 3.01
N LEU A 31 25.64 -19.20 1.81
CA LEU A 31 25.88 -18.21 0.75
C LEU A 31 25.30 -16.86 1.22
N PRO A 32 26.12 -15.87 1.69
CA PRO A 32 25.58 -14.74 2.44
C PRO A 32 24.95 -13.65 1.54
N PHE A 33 25.22 -13.70 0.24
CA PHE A 33 25.07 -12.55 -0.65
C PHE A 33 23.69 -12.35 -1.28
N LEU A 34 22.74 -13.26 -1.09
CA LEU A 34 21.37 -13.15 -1.64
C LEU A 34 20.30 -13.46 -0.58
N LYS A 35 20.32 -12.69 0.51
CA LYS A 35 19.24 -12.66 1.50
C LYS A 35 17.95 -11.98 0.97
N ASP A 36 18.05 -11.26 -0.14
CA ASP A 36 16.94 -10.68 -0.91
C ASP A 36 17.03 -11.16 -2.37
N LYS A 37 16.17 -12.12 -2.74
CA LYS A 37 16.13 -12.69 -4.10
C LYS A 37 15.45 -11.78 -5.13
N GLU A 38 14.93 -10.62 -4.71
CA GLU A 38 14.37 -9.64 -5.66
C GLU A 38 15.46 -9.04 -6.57
N LEU A 39 16.72 -9.02 -6.12
CA LEU A 39 17.84 -8.52 -6.93
C LEU A 39 18.21 -9.50 -8.07
N LEU A 40 18.14 -10.81 -7.81
CA LEU A 40 18.18 -11.86 -8.84
C LEU A 40 17.09 -11.63 -9.89
N MET A 41 15.83 -11.47 -9.46
CA MET A 41 14.72 -11.27 -10.39
C MET A 41 14.78 -9.94 -11.16
N LYS A 42 15.39 -8.90 -10.60
CA LYS A 42 15.65 -7.63 -11.31
C LYS A 42 16.75 -7.78 -12.37
N VAL A 43 17.80 -8.57 -12.09
CA VAL A 43 18.86 -8.91 -13.06
C VAL A 43 18.28 -9.76 -14.21
N PHE A 44 17.45 -10.76 -13.91
CA PHE A 44 16.78 -11.61 -14.91
C PHE A 44 15.85 -10.87 -15.89
N HIS A 45 15.57 -9.58 -15.70
CA HIS A 45 14.47 -8.89 -16.40
C HIS A 45 14.91 -7.69 -17.26
N ARG A 46 16.20 -7.31 -17.28
CA ARG A 46 16.65 -6.12 -18.04
C ARG A 46 18.01 -6.17 -18.73
N ASP A 47 18.86 -7.16 -18.50
CA ASP A 47 20.23 -7.14 -19.05
C ASP A 47 20.53 -8.35 -19.95
N ARG A 48 20.95 -8.10 -21.19
CA ARG A 48 21.42 -9.12 -22.15
C ARG A 48 22.92 -9.45 -22.00
N SER A 49 23.60 -8.87 -21.02
CA SER A 49 25.06 -8.90 -20.89
C SER A 49 25.61 -9.28 -19.50
N LEU A 50 24.76 -9.69 -18.55
CA LEU A 50 25.21 -10.04 -17.20
C LEU A 50 25.56 -11.54 -17.01
N PRO A 51 26.56 -11.86 -16.15
CA PRO A 51 27.23 -13.16 -16.10
C PRO A 51 26.59 -14.15 -15.10
N PHE A 52 25.26 -14.22 -15.07
CA PHE A 52 24.53 -15.21 -14.27
C PHE A 52 24.08 -16.35 -15.18
N ASN A 53 24.52 -17.57 -14.87
CA ASN A 53 24.13 -18.75 -15.65
C ASN A 53 22.84 -19.32 -15.06
N THR A 54 21.72 -19.10 -15.75
CA THR A 54 20.39 -19.58 -15.34
C THR A 54 20.39 -21.08 -15.01
N LEU A 55 21.21 -21.88 -15.71
CA LEU A 55 21.37 -23.31 -15.42
C LEU A 55 21.95 -23.56 -14.02
N ARG A 56 22.94 -22.79 -13.57
CA ARG A 56 23.55 -22.97 -12.25
C ARG A 56 22.60 -22.54 -11.13
N ASP A 57 21.99 -21.38 -11.27
CA ASP A 57 21.30 -20.69 -10.17
C ASP A 57 19.81 -21.06 -10.04
N VAL A 58 19.21 -21.69 -11.07
CA VAL A 58 17.81 -22.16 -11.07
C VAL A 58 17.71 -23.69 -10.94
N LEU A 59 18.52 -24.45 -11.70
CA LEU A 59 18.52 -25.94 -11.61
C LEU A 59 19.43 -26.47 -10.49
N GLY A 60 20.19 -25.61 -9.82
CA GLY A 60 20.95 -25.97 -8.62
C GLY A 60 22.22 -26.79 -8.87
N PHE A 61 22.73 -26.83 -10.10
CA PHE A 61 23.99 -27.53 -10.39
C PHE A 61 25.14 -26.95 -9.56
N LYS A 62 25.81 -27.83 -8.79
CA LYS A 62 27.04 -27.50 -8.06
C LYS A 62 28.13 -27.07 -9.05
N TYR A 63 29.17 -26.40 -8.53
CA TYR A 63 30.36 -26.13 -9.33
C TYR A 63 31.06 -27.46 -9.66
N THR A 64 31.05 -27.84 -10.93
CA THR A 64 31.96 -28.85 -11.48
C THR A 64 33.22 -28.16 -11.99
N ASP A 65 34.39 -28.70 -11.65
CA ASP A 65 35.69 -28.35 -12.21
C ASP A 65 35.76 -28.59 -13.73
N PRO A 66 36.65 -27.88 -14.47
CA PRO A 66 36.73 -27.99 -15.93
C PRO A 66 37.10 -29.39 -16.41
N ASP A 67 37.99 -30.08 -15.70
CA ASP A 67 38.52 -31.38 -16.12
C ASP A 67 37.41 -32.45 -16.11
N THR A 68 36.57 -32.48 -15.07
CA THR A 68 35.37 -33.33 -15.03
C THR A 68 34.36 -32.96 -16.12
N VAL A 69 34.16 -31.67 -16.41
CA VAL A 69 33.25 -31.24 -17.50
C VAL A 69 33.77 -31.72 -18.86
N GLU A 70 35.09 -31.70 -19.06
CA GLU A 70 35.70 -32.13 -20.31
C GLU A 70 35.70 -33.66 -20.45
N LEU A 71 36.02 -34.40 -19.37
CA LEU A 71 35.89 -35.86 -19.30
C LEU A 71 34.48 -36.32 -19.68
N VAL A 72 33.48 -35.84 -18.94
CA VAL A 72 32.07 -36.20 -19.17
C VAL A 72 31.64 -35.83 -20.59
N ARG A 73 32.10 -34.70 -21.14
CA ARG A 73 31.80 -34.32 -22.53
C ARG A 73 32.38 -35.30 -23.54
N HIS A 74 33.61 -35.77 -23.35
CA HIS A 74 34.23 -36.77 -24.25
C HIS A 74 33.46 -38.09 -24.21
N SER A 75 33.14 -38.61 -23.02
CA SER A 75 32.34 -39.84 -22.88
C SER A 75 30.99 -39.76 -23.60
N TRP A 76 30.32 -38.60 -23.59
CA TRP A 76 29.09 -38.37 -24.35
C TRP A 76 29.32 -38.23 -25.87
N LEU A 77 30.45 -37.68 -26.31
CA LEU A 77 30.80 -37.62 -27.73
C LEU A 77 31.12 -39.01 -28.27
N ASP A 78 31.86 -39.83 -27.52
CA ASP A 78 32.19 -41.20 -27.89
C ASP A 78 30.93 -42.07 -27.92
N PHE A 79 30.07 -42.01 -26.89
CA PHE A 79 28.76 -42.66 -26.89
C PHE A 79 27.91 -42.31 -28.13
N VAL A 80 27.79 -41.02 -28.48
CA VAL A 80 26.97 -40.57 -29.61
C VAL A 80 27.61 -40.93 -30.96
N THR A 81 28.93 -40.99 -31.07
CA THR A 81 29.62 -41.33 -32.33
C THR A 81 29.80 -42.82 -32.56
N MET A 82 29.83 -43.64 -31.51
CA MET A 82 29.95 -45.11 -31.57
C MET A 82 28.59 -45.84 -31.57
N ASN A 83 27.54 -45.24 -32.16
CA ASN A 83 26.19 -45.81 -32.23
C ASN A 83 25.59 -46.21 -30.86
N GLU A 84 25.73 -45.36 -29.84
CA GLU A 84 25.13 -45.54 -28.51
C GLU A 84 25.69 -46.74 -27.72
N ASP A 85 26.98 -47.06 -27.91
CA ASP A 85 27.70 -48.04 -27.09
C ASP A 85 27.84 -47.55 -25.64
N VAL A 86 27.16 -48.25 -24.74
CA VAL A 86 27.10 -48.00 -23.29
C VAL A 86 28.49 -48.03 -22.64
N GLY A 87 29.45 -48.76 -23.21
CA GLY A 87 30.82 -48.87 -22.68
C GLY A 87 31.52 -47.50 -22.54
N ALA A 88 31.31 -46.58 -23.48
CA ALA A 88 31.90 -45.24 -23.44
C ALA A 88 31.41 -44.39 -22.25
N LEU A 89 30.17 -44.60 -21.80
CA LEU A 89 29.64 -43.96 -20.59
C LEU A 89 30.08 -44.67 -19.31
N GLN A 90 30.24 -46.00 -19.34
CA GLN A 90 30.77 -46.76 -18.20
C GLN A 90 32.22 -46.40 -17.88
N GLU A 91 33.07 -46.25 -18.90
CA GLU A 91 34.47 -45.84 -18.74
C GLU A 91 34.57 -44.39 -18.23
N GLY A 92 33.77 -43.47 -18.77
CA GLY A 92 33.65 -42.10 -18.28
C GLY A 92 33.14 -41.96 -16.84
N LEU A 93 32.20 -42.82 -16.45
CA LEU A 93 31.68 -42.88 -15.08
C LEU A 93 32.76 -43.36 -14.10
N HIS A 94 33.46 -44.43 -14.44
CA HIS A 94 34.58 -44.98 -13.68
C HIS A 94 35.66 -43.91 -13.45
N ASP A 95 36.07 -43.21 -14.50
CA ASP A 95 37.12 -42.19 -14.44
C ASP A 95 36.69 -40.91 -13.70
N CYS A 96 35.39 -40.62 -13.63
CA CYS A 96 34.85 -39.52 -12.84
C CYS A 96 34.86 -39.81 -11.32
N GLY A 97 34.78 -41.08 -10.93
CA GLY A 97 34.87 -41.53 -9.52
C GLY A 97 33.73 -41.08 -8.59
N ASP A 98 32.73 -40.37 -9.11
CA ASP A 98 31.57 -39.84 -8.39
C ASP A 98 30.37 -39.85 -9.36
N GLU A 99 29.43 -40.78 -9.14
CA GLU A 99 28.28 -41.02 -10.01
C GLU A 99 27.32 -39.83 -10.05
N ASP A 100 26.99 -39.25 -8.90
CA ASP A 100 26.12 -38.07 -8.79
C ASP A 100 26.74 -36.88 -9.52
N LYS A 101 28.06 -36.69 -9.40
CA LYS A 101 28.80 -35.63 -10.12
C LYS A 101 28.84 -35.89 -11.62
N PHE A 102 29.03 -37.13 -12.06
CA PHE A 102 29.00 -37.52 -13.48
C PHE A 102 27.63 -37.21 -14.10
N TRP A 103 26.55 -37.69 -13.49
CA TRP A 103 25.19 -37.54 -14.04
C TRP A 103 24.65 -36.12 -13.92
N SER A 104 24.92 -35.39 -12.83
CA SER A 104 24.57 -33.97 -12.74
C SER A 104 25.35 -33.11 -13.75
N THR A 105 26.62 -33.45 -14.01
CA THR A 105 27.42 -32.81 -15.07
C THR A 105 26.93 -33.19 -16.47
N SER A 106 26.43 -34.41 -16.65
CA SER A 106 25.81 -34.88 -17.90
C SER A 106 24.55 -34.07 -18.24
N ILE A 107 23.64 -33.86 -17.27
CA ILE A 107 22.47 -32.98 -17.47
C ILE A 107 22.92 -31.53 -17.76
N ARG A 108 23.95 -31.03 -17.07
CA ARG A 108 24.53 -29.70 -17.33
C ARG A 108 25.09 -29.57 -18.76
N ILE A 109 25.70 -30.61 -19.31
CA ILE A 109 26.19 -30.66 -20.70
C ILE A 109 25.03 -30.80 -21.70
N ALA A 110 24.03 -31.62 -21.38
CA ALA A 110 22.81 -31.80 -22.19
C ALA A 110 22.08 -30.47 -22.45
N ASN A 111 22.07 -29.56 -21.47
CA ASN A 111 21.53 -28.20 -21.61
C ASN A 111 22.28 -27.32 -22.64
N SER A 112 23.39 -27.80 -23.21
CA SER A 112 24.13 -27.19 -24.31
C SER A 112 24.21 -28.06 -25.58
N SER A 113 23.66 -29.28 -25.55
CA SER A 113 23.72 -30.24 -26.66
C SER A 113 22.42 -31.05 -26.80
N PRO A 114 21.59 -30.77 -27.82
CA PRO A 114 20.35 -31.50 -28.08
C PRO A 114 20.55 -33.01 -28.31
N MET A 115 21.70 -33.41 -28.87
CA MET A 115 22.02 -34.83 -29.08
C MET A 115 22.23 -35.57 -27.76
N VAL A 116 23.00 -34.96 -26.85
CA VAL A 116 23.21 -35.48 -25.49
C VAL A 116 21.89 -35.48 -24.72
N MET A 117 21.08 -34.42 -24.81
CA MET A 117 19.76 -34.38 -24.18
C MET A 117 18.83 -35.50 -24.67
N LYS A 118 18.82 -35.79 -25.98
CA LYS A 118 18.01 -36.90 -26.53
C LYS A 118 18.48 -38.26 -25.99
N ALA A 119 19.78 -38.54 -26.09
CA ALA A 119 20.37 -39.79 -25.61
C ALA A 119 20.18 -40.00 -24.10
N LEU A 120 20.33 -38.94 -23.30
CA LEU A 120 20.10 -38.93 -21.86
C LEU A 120 18.65 -39.29 -21.52
N VAL A 121 17.67 -38.74 -22.25
CA VAL A 121 16.25 -39.12 -22.08
C VAL A 121 16.00 -40.57 -22.51
N GLU A 122 16.65 -41.05 -23.56
CA GLU A 122 16.49 -42.43 -24.04
C GLU A 122 17.08 -43.44 -23.05
N ILE A 123 18.23 -43.13 -22.42
CA ILE A 123 18.80 -43.92 -21.31
C ILE A 123 17.84 -43.92 -20.12
N TRP A 124 17.33 -42.77 -19.66
CA TRP A 124 16.30 -42.75 -18.60
C TRP A 124 14.97 -43.41 -19.03
N GLY A 125 14.77 -43.56 -20.35
CA GLY A 125 13.62 -44.16 -21.01
C GLY A 125 13.66 -45.69 -21.12
N ASP A 126 14.80 -46.33 -20.90
CA ASP A 126 15.03 -47.75 -21.14
C ASP A 126 15.48 -48.47 -19.85
N ASP A 127 14.69 -49.44 -19.39
CA ASP A 127 14.97 -50.17 -18.16
C ASP A 127 16.21 -51.08 -18.26
N VAL A 128 16.58 -51.50 -19.48
CA VAL A 128 17.78 -52.32 -19.72
C VAL A 128 19.02 -51.45 -19.60
N ARG A 129 19.08 -50.32 -20.33
CA ARG A 129 20.19 -49.36 -20.25
C ARG A 129 20.36 -48.76 -18.84
N ARG A 130 19.28 -48.59 -18.07
CA ARG A 130 19.33 -48.19 -16.64
C ARG A 130 19.80 -49.29 -15.68
N ALA A 131 19.80 -50.56 -16.09
CA ALA A 131 20.42 -51.63 -15.32
C ALA A 131 21.91 -51.76 -15.62
N GLU A 132 22.33 -51.40 -16.84
CA GLU A 132 23.72 -51.39 -17.31
C GLU A 132 24.51 -50.13 -16.88
N LEU A 133 23.81 -49.05 -16.53
CA LEU A 133 24.36 -47.78 -16.05
C LEU A 133 23.77 -47.44 -14.68
N PRO A 134 24.57 -47.19 -13.62
CA PRO A 134 24.05 -46.78 -12.31
C PRO A 134 23.57 -45.33 -12.37
N VAL A 135 22.32 -45.15 -12.81
CA VAL A 135 21.68 -43.84 -13.03
C VAL A 135 20.90 -43.42 -11.78
N PRO A 136 21.26 -42.30 -11.10
CA PRO A 136 20.54 -41.82 -9.92
C PRO A 136 19.10 -41.40 -10.24
N ASN A 137 18.14 -41.95 -9.49
CA ASN A 137 16.71 -41.70 -9.68
C ASN A 137 16.26 -40.32 -9.15
N ASP A 138 17.07 -39.61 -8.36
CA ASP A 138 16.82 -38.28 -7.78
C ASP A 138 17.27 -37.12 -8.71
N LEU A 139 18.10 -37.41 -9.71
CA LEU A 139 18.46 -36.47 -10.77
C LEU A 139 17.40 -36.37 -11.88
N LEU A 140 16.41 -37.27 -11.91
CA LEU A 140 15.34 -37.28 -12.91
C LEU A 140 14.46 -36.03 -12.86
N GLU A 141 14.12 -35.54 -11.66
CA GLU A 141 13.40 -34.27 -11.51
C GLU A 141 14.20 -33.06 -12.02
N THR A 142 15.54 -33.10 -11.92
CA THR A 142 16.46 -32.09 -12.48
C THR A 142 16.56 -32.18 -13.99
N LEU A 143 16.49 -33.39 -14.57
CA LEU A 143 16.40 -33.61 -16.02
C LEU A 143 15.05 -33.10 -16.58
N ILE A 144 13.93 -33.38 -15.91
CA ILE A 144 12.61 -32.86 -16.31
C ILE A 144 12.60 -31.33 -16.26
N ALA A 145 13.13 -30.72 -15.20
CA ALA A 145 13.26 -29.27 -15.10
C ALA A 145 14.19 -28.68 -16.18
N SER A 146 15.25 -29.39 -16.55
CA SER A 146 16.15 -29.03 -17.66
C SER A 146 15.45 -29.07 -19.01
N LEU A 147 14.65 -30.11 -19.29
CA LEU A 147 13.83 -30.19 -20.51
C LEU A 147 12.77 -29.08 -20.56
N MET A 148 12.13 -28.75 -19.44
CA MET A 148 11.21 -27.60 -19.34
C MET A 148 11.90 -26.27 -19.62
N TYR A 149 13.14 -26.07 -19.14
CA TYR A 149 13.94 -24.89 -19.43
C TYR A 149 14.28 -24.73 -20.92
N HIS A 150 14.40 -25.85 -21.64
CA HIS A 150 14.56 -25.87 -23.10
C HIS A 150 13.24 -25.96 -23.88
N GLU A 151 12.09 -25.70 -23.23
CA GLU A 151 10.74 -25.77 -23.82
C GLU A 151 10.38 -27.14 -24.45
N ASN A 152 11.11 -28.21 -24.10
CA ASN A 152 10.88 -29.60 -24.53
C ASN A 152 9.75 -30.25 -23.73
N PHE A 153 8.57 -29.62 -23.77
CA PHE A 153 7.40 -29.94 -22.94
C PHE A 153 6.86 -31.36 -23.17
N GLU A 154 6.81 -31.85 -24.42
CA GLU A 154 6.35 -33.22 -24.71
C GLU A 154 7.21 -34.27 -23.99
N MET A 155 8.54 -34.11 -24.09
CA MET A 155 9.50 -35.04 -23.52
C MET A 155 9.52 -34.96 -21.98
N SER A 156 9.43 -33.75 -21.44
CA SER A 156 9.21 -33.49 -20.01
C SER A 156 7.98 -34.23 -19.50
N SER A 157 6.86 -34.17 -20.23
CA SER A 157 5.61 -34.83 -19.85
C SER A 157 5.73 -36.36 -19.81
N LYS A 158 6.42 -36.96 -20.79
CA LYS A 158 6.64 -38.43 -20.83
C LYS A 158 7.43 -38.90 -19.60
N LEU A 159 8.48 -38.17 -19.22
CA LEU A 159 9.27 -38.49 -18.02
C LEU A 159 8.49 -38.29 -16.72
N VAL A 160 7.66 -37.24 -16.59
CA VAL A 160 6.79 -37.07 -15.42
C VAL A 160 5.81 -38.23 -15.29
N SER A 161 5.13 -38.64 -16.37
CA SER A 161 4.24 -39.80 -16.34
C SER A 161 4.96 -41.09 -15.91
N ARG A 162 6.23 -41.30 -16.34
CA ARG A 162 7.04 -42.43 -15.87
C ARG A 162 7.33 -42.37 -14.37
N CYS A 163 7.64 -41.20 -13.83
CA CYS A 163 7.88 -41.02 -12.39
C CYS A 163 6.65 -41.41 -11.56
N LEU A 164 5.47 -40.98 -11.98
CA LEU A 164 4.19 -41.24 -11.31
C LEU A 164 3.80 -42.72 -11.36
N ASN A 165 4.02 -43.38 -12.51
CA ASN A 165 3.72 -44.81 -12.70
C ASN A 165 4.62 -45.72 -11.84
N ASN A 166 5.78 -45.23 -11.40
CA ASN A 166 6.75 -45.97 -10.58
C ASN A 166 6.60 -45.72 -9.06
N GLU A 167 5.42 -45.24 -8.62
CA GLU A 167 5.07 -44.95 -7.21
C GLU A 167 6.00 -43.97 -6.46
N LYS A 168 6.91 -43.28 -7.17
CA LYS A 168 7.85 -42.33 -6.56
C LYS A 168 7.19 -40.98 -6.32
N ALA A 169 7.28 -40.47 -5.09
CA ALA A 169 6.90 -39.08 -4.80
C ALA A 169 7.82 -38.09 -5.55
N ILE A 170 7.25 -37.30 -6.46
CA ILE A 170 8.00 -36.33 -7.27
C ILE A 170 8.42 -35.13 -6.43
N ASN A 171 9.71 -34.81 -6.47
CA ASN A 171 10.20 -33.52 -5.98
C ASN A 171 9.91 -32.42 -7.02
N TRP A 172 8.80 -31.70 -6.85
CA TRP A 172 8.37 -30.67 -7.79
C TRP A 172 9.21 -29.38 -7.79
N LYS A 173 10.04 -29.17 -6.77
CA LYS A 173 10.74 -27.91 -6.55
C LYS A 173 11.60 -27.44 -7.75
N PRO A 174 12.42 -28.29 -8.42
CA PRO A 174 13.20 -27.85 -9.58
C PRO A 174 12.32 -27.39 -10.75
N MET A 175 11.19 -28.05 -10.98
CA MET A 175 10.23 -27.66 -12.03
C MET A 175 9.53 -26.33 -11.70
N VAL A 176 9.19 -26.11 -10.43
CA VAL A 176 8.65 -24.82 -9.96
C VAL A 176 9.69 -23.71 -10.09
N ASP A 177 10.93 -23.93 -9.64
CA ASP A 177 12.04 -22.96 -9.73
C ASP A 177 12.31 -22.57 -11.19
N VAL A 178 12.29 -23.53 -12.12
CA VAL A 178 12.32 -23.27 -13.56
C VAL A 178 11.11 -22.44 -13.99
N ALA A 179 9.89 -22.88 -13.71
CA ALA A 179 8.67 -22.19 -14.15
C ALA A 179 8.57 -20.73 -13.67
N ILE A 180 9.06 -20.41 -12.47
CA ILE A 180 9.08 -19.03 -11.92
C ILE A 180 10.27 -18.18 -12.39
N SER A 181 11.28 -18.79 -13.04
CA SER A 181 12.41 -18.05 -13.61
C SER A 181 12.06 -17.39 -14.95
N PHE A 182 11.06 -17.91 -15.66
CA PHE A 182 10.68 -17.45 -16.99
C PHE A 182 9.79 -16.21 -16.99
N HIS A 183 9.88 -15.48 -18.11
CA HIS A 183 9.05 -14.32 -18.41
C HIS A 183 7.73 -14.69 -19.12
N ASN A 184 7.75 -15.72 -19.95
CA ASN A 184 6.56 -16.28 -20.59
C ASN A 184 5.81 -17.19 -19.59
N PRO A 185 4.47 -17.25 -19.67
CA PRO A 185 3.70 -18.14 -18.81
C PRO A 185 3.81 -19.61 -19.24
N THR A 186 4.32 -19.91 -20.46
CA THR A 186 4.32 -21.25 -21.07
C THR A 186 4.86 -22.37 -20.16
N PRO A 187 6.01 -22.21 -19.46
CA PRO A 187 6.49 -23.26 -18.56
C PRO A 187 5.61 -23.45 -17.31
N LEU A 188 4.95 -22.38 -16.84
CA LEU A 188 3.99 -22.45 -15.73
C LEU A 188 2.65 -23.06 -16.19
N GLU A 189 2.16 -22.73 -17.39
CA GLU A 189 0.96 -23.33 -18.00
C GLU A 189 1.15 -24.84 -18.19
N PHE A 190 2.31 -25.23 -18.72
CA PHE A 190 2.72 -26.62 -18.84
C PHE A 190 2.75 -27.34 -17.48
N LEU A 191 3.43 -26.74 -16.50
CA LEU A 191 3.54 -27.31 -15.16
C LEU A 191 2.18 -27.44 -14.48
N ALA A 192 1.32 -26.42 -14.57
CA ALA A 192 -0.04 -26.45 -14.03
C ALA A 192 -0.91 -27.53 -14.67
N LYS A 193 -0.82 -27.71 -16.00
CA LYS A 193 -1.51 -28.78 -16.72
C LYS A 193 -1.07 -30.15 -16.22
N ILE A 194 0.23 -30.42 -16.14
CA ILE A 194 0.76 -31.67 -15.58
C ILE A 194 0.35 -31.86 -14.13
N TRP A 195 0.43 -30.83 -13.31
CA TRP A 195 0.09 -30.87 -11.89
C TRP A 195 -1.38 -31.31 -11.69
N SER A 196 -2.29 -30.62 -12.36
CA SER A 196 -3.75 -30.84 -12.27
C SER A 196 -4.19 -32.24 -12.72
N SER A 197 -3.45 -32.87 -13.63
CA SER A 197 -3.75 -34.22 -14.13
C SER A 197 -3.33 -35.33 -13.18
N ASN A 198 -2.47 -35.05 -12.19
CA ASN A 198 -1.72 -36.09 -11.48
C ASN A 198 -1.68 -35.92 -9.96
N THR A 199 -2.14 -34.80 -9.41
CA THR A 199 -2.01 -34.52 -7.96
C THR A 199 -3.17 -33.70 -7.40
N SER A 200 -3.37 -33.81 -6.10
CA SER A 200 -4.16 -32.89 -5.25
C SER A 200 -3.26 -32.50 -4.07
N PRO A 201 -3.12 -31.21 -3.72
CA PRO A 201 -3.95 -30.06 -4.09
C PRO A 201 -3.40 -29.22 -5.25
N ASP A 202 -4.10 -28.14 -5.62
CA ASP A 202 -3.72 -27.17 -6.67
C ASP A 202 -2.26 -26.66 -6.58
N ILE A 203 -1.61 -26.53 -7.73
CA ILE A 203 -0.23 -26.00 -7.88
C ILE A 203 -0.04 -24.62 -7.22
N TYR A 204 -1.08 -23.80 -7.15
CA TYR A 204 -1.09 -22.51 -6.44
C TYR A 204 -0.58 -22.64 -5.00
N LEU A 205 -1.05 -23.68 -4.31
CA LEU A 205 -0.75 -23.95 -2.90
C LEU A 205 0.69 -24.44 -2.68
N GLN A 206 1.44 -24.66 -3.75
CA GLN A 206 2.86 -25.02 -3.72
C GLN A 206 3.72 -23.83 -4.17
N VAL A 207 3.34 -23.19 -5.28
CA VAL A 207 4.09 -22.06 -5.86
C VAL A 207 4.05 -20.84 -4.94
N MET A 208 2.88 -20.45 -4.39
CA MET A 208 2.80 -19.23 -3.56
C MET A 208 3.55 -19.34 -2.23
N PRO A 209 3.46 -20.44 -1.45
CA PRO A 209 4.28 -20.60 -0.24
C PRO A 209 5.78 -20.71 -0.55
N HIS A 210 6.16 -21.38 -1.64
CA HIS A 210 7.55 -21.44 -2.09
C HIS A 210 8.08 -20.03 -2.41
N LEU A 211 7.36 -19.25 -3.21
CA LEU A 211 7.69 -17.85 -3.51
C LEU A 211 7.83 -16.98 -2.25
N ARG A 212 7.01 -17.19 -1.21
CA ARG A 212 7.17 -16.52 0.09
C ARG A 212 8.43 -16.97 0.84
N SER A 213 8.75 -18.26 0.81
CA SER A 213 9.98 -18.81 1.42
C SER A 213 11.28 -18.26 0.80
N LEU A 214 11.21 -17.83 -0.47
CA LEU A 214 12.31 -17.19 -1.19
C LEU A 214 12.60 -15.74 -0.73
N GLY A 215 11.80 -15.17 0.17
CA GLY A 215 12.01 -13.80 0.70
C GLY A 215 11.72 -12.69 -0.31
N LEU A 216 10.89 -12.96 -1.32
CA LEU A 216 10.61 -12.06 -2.43
C LEU A 216 9.67 -10.91 -2.03
N LYS A 217 9.87 -9.72 -2.59
CA LYS A 217 9.04 -8.54 -2.27
C LYS A 217 7.63 -8.66 -2.83
N GLU A 218 6.66 -8.10 -2.09
CA GLU A 218 5.23 -8.21 -2.40
C GLU A 218 4.83 -7.84 -3.86
N PRO A 219 5.40 -6.83 -4.55
CA PRO A 219 5.08 -6.58 -5.96
C PRO A 219 5.39 -7.78 -6.88
N TYR A 220 6.40 -8.57 -6.54
CA TYR A 220 6.79 -9.78 -7.29
C TYR A 220 5.84 -10.95 -6.98
N LEU A 221 5.51 -11.16 -5.70
CA LEU A 221 4.52 -12.16 -5.28
C LEU A 221 3.15 -11.89 -5.95
N ASN A 222 2.75 -10.63 -6.00
CA ASN A 222 1.51 -10.18 -6.62
C ASN A 222 1.48 -10.38 -8.14
N ARG A 223 2.64 -10.31 -8.83
CA ARG A 223 2.75 -10.68 -10.25
C ARG A 223 2.47 -12.17 -10.46
N TRP A 224 3.10 -13.05 -9.67
CA TRP A 224 2.91 -14.49 -9.82
C TRP A 224 1.53 -14.98 -9.40
N ASN A 225 0.94 -14.41 -8.35
CA ASN A 225 -0.47 -14.61 -8.04
C ASN A 225 -1.37 -14.28 -9.26
N ASN A 226 -1.11 -13.15 -9.93
CA ASN A 226 -1.83 -12.77 -11.14
C ASN A 226 -1.60 -13.73 -12.32
N SER A 227 -0.39 -14.27 -12.49
CA SER A 227 -0.08 -15.28 -13.52
C SER A 227 -0.81 -16.61 -13.25
N LEU A 228 -0.70 -17.15 -12.03
CA LEU A 228 -1.36 -18.40 -11.61
C LEU A 228 -2.88 -18.33 -11.78
N VAL A 229 -3.49 -17.24 -11.29
CA VAL A 229 -4.92 -16.97 -11.48
C VAL A 229 -5.25 -16.78 -12.97
N GLY A 230 -4.38 -16.15 -13.75
CA GLY A 230 -4.54 -15.92 -15.19
C GLY A 230 -4.46 -17.17 -16.07
N ILE A 231 -3.93 -18.28 -15.56
CA ILE A 231 -3.93 -19.59 -16.21
C ILE A 231 -4.94 -20.57 -15.58
N GLY A 232 -5.74 -20.11 -14.62
CA GLY A 232 -6.80 -20.90 -13.98
C GLY A 232 -6.29 -21.87 -12.92
N ALA A 233 -5.03 -21.73 -12.52
CA ALA A 233 -4.32 -22.53 -11.53
C ALA A 233 -4.44 -21.86 -10.15
N PHE A 234 -5.64 -21.94 -9.57
CA PHE A 234 -5.96 -21.44 -8.23
C PHE A 234 -7.08 -22.29 -7.61
N PRO A 235 -7.18 -22.38 -6.27
CA PRO A 235 -8.19 -23.19 -5.60
C PRO A 235 -9.61 -22.72 -5.92
N ARG A 236 -10.39 -23.60 -6.58
CA ARG A 236 -11.76 -23.31 -7.04
C ARG A 236 -12.85 -23.68 -6.04
N ASP A 237 -12.52 -24.56 -5.09
CA ASP A 237 -13.37 -25.01 -3.99
C ASP A 237 -13.50 -23.96 -2.86
N SER A 238 -12.47 -23.13 -2.69
CA SER A 238 -12.36 -22.16 -1.61
C SER A 238 -11.57 -20.93 -2.03
N SER A 239 -12.16 -19.75 -1.87
CA SER A 239 -11.46 -18.48 -2.07
C SER A 239 -10.44 -18.13 -0.97
N MET A 240 -10.38 -18.91 0.12
CA MET A 240 -9.53 -18.62 1.28
C MET A 240 -8.03 -18.53 0.99
N PRO A 241 -7.42 -19.39 0.15
CA PRO A 241 -5.99 -19.32 -0.14
C PRO A 241 -5.56 -18.04 -0.86
N LEU A 242 -6.47 -17.38 -1.59
CA LEU A 242 -6.20 -16.08 -2.22
C LEU A 242 -6.14 -14.93 -1.20
N ASN A 243 -6.63 -15.12 0.03
CA ASN A 243 -6.81 -14.02 0.97
C ASN A 243 -5.49 -13.39 1.44
N VAL A 244 -4.39 -14.14 1.50
CA VAL A 244 -3.09 -13.59 1.95
C VAL A 244 -2.54 -12.62 0.90
N GLU A 245 -2.69 -12.97 -0.37
CA GLU A 245 -2.26 -12.21 -1.56
C GLU A 245 -3.18 -11.02 -1.81
N LEU A 246 -4.51 -11.23 -1.78
CA LEU A 246 -5.49 -10.15 -1.91
C LEU A 246 -5.37 -9.14 -0.76
N LYS A 247 -5.13 -9.61 0.48
CA LYS A 247 -4.85 -8.71 1.62
C LYS A 247 -3.55 -7.95 1.44
N SER A 248 -2.46 -8.61 1.04
CA SER A 248 -1.18 -7.95 0.72
C SER A 248 -1.35 -6.83 -0.32
N GLN A 249 -2.15 -7.06 -1.37
CA GLN A 249 -2.41 -6.07 -2.41
C GLN A 249 -3.13 -4.83 -1.87
N LEU A 250 -4.04 -4.99 -0.90
CA LEU A 250 -4.72 -3.88 -0.24
C LEU A 250 -3.80 -3.17 0.77
N ASP A 251 -3.08 -3.92 1.59
CA ASP A 251 -2.15 -3.37 2.60
C ASP A 251 -0.95 -2.64 1.96
N THR A 252 -0.60 -2.98 0.71
CA THR A 252 0.41 -2.26 -0.10
C THR A 252 -0.20 -1.22 -1.06
N ALA A 253 -1.50 -0.93 -0.95
CA ALA A 253 -2.26 -0.01 -1.82
C ALA A 253 -2.15 -0.31 -3.33
N ASN A 254 -1.82 -1.54 -3.70
CA ASN A 254 -1.61 -2.00 -5.07
C ASN A 254 -2.92 -2.47 -5.71
N LEU A 255 -3.92 -1.59 -5.76
CA LEU A 255 -5.26 -1.86 -6.28
C LEU A 255 -5.26 -2.35 -7.74
N ARG A 256 -4.25 -1.97 -8.55
CA ARG A 256 -4.11 -2.44 -9.93
C ARG A 256 -3.80 -3.95 -10.00
N SER A 257 -2.97 -4.47 -9.10
CA SER A 257 -2.71 -5.92 -9.02
C SER A 257 -3.94 -6.69 -8.53
N PHE A 258 -4.75 -6.10 -7.64
CA PHE A 258 -6.04 -6.66 -7.22
C PHE A 258 -7.03 -6.70 -8.39
N GLN A 259 -7.20 -5.58 -9.10
CA GLN A 259 -8.11 -5.51 -10.26
C GLN A 259 -7.72 -6.47 -11.38
N ASN A 260 -6.42 -6.64 -11.66
CA ASN A 260 -5.95 -7.63 -12.62
C ASN A 260 -6.27 -9.07 -12.16
N CYS A 261 -6.15 -9.35 -10.86
CA CYS A 261 -6.45 -10.65 -10.29
C CYS A 261 -7.96 -10.96 -10.46
N LEU A 262 -8.82 -9.98 -10.20
CA LEU A 262 -10.25 -10.06 -10.48
C LEU A 262 -10.54 -10.29 -11.97
N LYS A 263 -9.97 -9.48 -12.87
CA LYS A 263 -10.17 -9.62 -14.33
C LYS A 263 -9.72 -10.98 -14.87
N ASN A 264 -8.70 -11.59 -14.28
CA ASN A 264 -8.32 -12.96 -14.59
C ASN A 264 -9.30 -13.98 -13.97
N LEU A 265 -9.72 -13.79 -12.71
CA LEU A 265 -10.75 -14.60 -12.06
C LEU A 265 -12.08 -14.64 -12.86
N ALA A 266 -12.48 -13.55 -13.52
CA ALA A 266 -13.71 -13.47 -14.32
C ALA A 266 -13.72 -14.34 -15.59
N LYS A 267 -12.57 -14.86 -16.04
CA LYS A 267 -12.46 -15.71 -17.24
C LYS A 267 -12.91 -17.16 -17.02
N TYR A 268 -13.20 -17.54 -15.78
CA TYR A 268 -13.52 -18.92 -15.40
C TYR A 268 -14.96 -19.01 -14.96
N GLU A 269 -15.67 -20.03 -15.46
CA GLU A 269 -16.99 -20.42 -14.97
C GLU A 269 -16.87 -20.94 -13.52
N LYS A 270 -17.82 -20.56 -12.65
CA LYS A 270 -17.71 -20.79 -11.19
C LYS A 270 -18.99 -21.28 -10.57
N ASP A 271 -18.83 -22.17 -9.60
CA ASP A 271 -19.82 -22.40 -8.55
C ASP A 271 -20.02 -21.08 -7.75
N PRO A 272 -21.23 -20.53 -7.60
CA PRO A 272 -21.50 -19.33 -6.81
C PRO A 272 -21.22 -19.44 -5.30
N HIS A 273 -20.75 -20.58 -4.80
CA HIS A 273 -20.50 -20.83 -3.37
C HIS A 273 -19.02 -21.00 -2.98
N TRP A 274 -18.09 -20.80 -3.93
CA TRP A 274 -16.64 -20.81 -3.66
C TRP A 274 -16.16 -19.63 -2.80
N LEU A 275 -16.81 -18.45 -2.94
CA LEU A 275 -16.45 -17.22 -2.23
C LEU A 275 -16.85 -17.31 -0.76
N LYS A 276 -15.86 -17.24 0.15
CA LYS A 276 -16.11 -17.25 1.60
C LYS A 276 -16.20 -15.82 2.17
N ASN A 277 -16.94 -15.66 3.28
CA ASN A 277 -17.18 -14.36 3.92
C ASN A 277 -15.90 -13.52 4.15
N PRO A 278 -14.75 -14.06 4.62
CA PRO A 278 -13.54 -13.24 4.78
C PRO A 278 -12.99 -12.68 3.47
N THR A 279 -13.13 -13.41 2.35
CA THR A 279 -12.76 -12.90 1.03
C THR A 279 -13.71 -11.80 0.57
N SER A 280 -15.02 -11.94 0.83
CA SER A 280 -16.02 -10.91 0.53
C SER A 280 -15.69 -9.56 1.22
N LEU A 281 -15.13 -9.60 2.44
CA LEU A 281 -14.65 -8.39 3.13
C LEU A 281 -13.43 -7.74 2.46
N LEU A 282 -12.52 -8.52 1.85
CA LEU A 282 -11.41 -7.97 1.06
C LEU A 282 -11.92 -7.30 -0.22
N PHE A 283 -12.92 -7.88 -0.88
CA PHE A 283 -13.57 -7.30 -2.06
C PHE A 283 -14.31 -6.00 -1.70
N LEU A 284 -15.01 -5.97 -0.56
CA LEU A 284 -15.64 -4.76 -0.03
C LEU A 284 -14.61 -3.66 0.24
N ARG A 285 -13.48 -3.98 0.87
CA ARG A 285 -12.38 -3.04 1.12
C ARG A 285 -11.79 -2.52 -0.20
N TYR A 286 -11.54 -3.40 -1.17
CA TYR A 286 -11.12 -3.01 -2.53
C TYR A 286 -12.08 -2.00 -3.18
N ILE A 287 -13.39 -2.23 -3.09
CA ILE A 287 -14.40 -1.32 -3.65
C ILE A 287 -14.39 0.03 -2.94
N LEU A 288 -14.34 0.06 -1.60
CA LEU A 288 -14.37 1.30 -0.82
C LEU A 288 -13.07 2.12 -0.93
N GLU A 289 -11.91 1.47 -1.09
CA GLU A 289 -10.61 2.14 -1.31
C GLU A 289 -10.38 2.57 -2.78
N SER A 290 -11.20 2.07 -3.72
CA SER A 290 -11.09 2.41 -5.14
C SER A 290 -11.59 3.83 -5.45
N LYS A 291 -10.89 4.51 -6.38
CA LYS A 291 -11.32 5.84 -6.88
C LYS A 291 -12.61 5.77 -7.70
N ASP A 292 -12.74 4.73 -8.52
CA ASP A 292 -13.99 4.39 -9.21
C ASP A 292 -14.60 3.17 -8.53
N GLN A 293 -15.46 3.43 -7.56
CA GLN A 293 -16.13 2.38 -6.79
C GLN A 293 -17.13 1.59 -7.65
N LEU A 294 -17.67 2.18 -8.72
CA LEU A 294 -18.64 1.53 -9.59
C LEU A 294 -17.97 0.53 -10.54
N ASP A 295 -16.82 0.88 -11.15
CA ASP A 295 -16.00 -0.07 -11.92
C ASP A 295 -15.42 -1.17 -11.02
N ALA A 296 -15.00 -0.82 -9.81
CA ALA A 296 -14.54 -1.80 -8.81
C ALA A 296 -15.67 -2.79 -8.45
N LEU A 297 -16.90 -2.31 -8.23
CA LEU A 297 -18.06 -3.16 -7.98
C LEU A 297 -18.43 -4.01 -9.21
N LYS A 298 -18.46 -3.43 -10.42
CA LYS A 298 -18.67 -4.18 -11.68
C LYS A 298 -17.68 -5.35 -11.76
N THR A 299 -16.38 -5.03 -11.73
CA THR A 299 -15.30 -6.01 -11.78
C THR A 299 -15.46 -7.10 -10.70
N ALA A 300 -15.80 -6.73 -9.46
CA ALA A 300 -16.00 -7.67 -8.36
C ALA A 300 -17.16 -8.65 -8.59
N LEU A 301 -18.31 -8.15 -9.04
CA LEU A 301 -19.50 -8.95 -9.31
C LEU A 301 -19.29 -9.87 -10.54
N ASP A 302 -18.72 -9.34 -11.62
CA ASP A 302 -18.38 -10.10 -12.84
C ASP A 302 -17.38 -11.22 -12.52
N SER A 303 -16.47 -11.00 -11.57
CA SER A 303 -15.43 -11.98 -11.19
C SER A 303 -15.91 -13.11 -10.30
N CYS A 304 -17.03 -12.95 -9.60
CA CYS A 304 -17.48 -13.89 -8.57
C CYS A 304 -18.94 -14.35 -8.72
N HIS A 305 -19.71 -13.77 -9.64
CA HIS A 305 -21.18 -13.80 -9.68
C HIS A 305 -21.84 -13.00 -8.54
N VAL A 306 -23.00 -12.40 -8.83
CA VAL A 306 -23.70 -11.47 -7.92
C VAL A 306 -24.26 -12.17 -6.67
N ASP A 307 -24.77 -13.40 -6.82
CA ASP A 307 -25.31 -14.22 -5.71
C ASP A 307 -24.24 -14.64 -4.68
N SER A 308 -22.95 -14.56 -5.01
CA SER A 308 -21.84 -14.96 -4.14
C SER A 308 -21.60 -14.00 -2.98
N PHE A 309 -22.23 -12.81 -3.02
CA PHE A 309 -22.09 -11.77 -2.02
C PHE A 309 -23.29 -11.75 -1.08
N ASN A 310 -23.05 -11.91 0.22
CA ASN A 310 -24.11 -11.95 1.23
C ASN A 310 -24.76 -10.57 1.48
N MET A 311 -25.88 -10.55 2.21
CA MET A 311 -26.58 -9.29 2.54
C MET A 311 -25.78 -8.28 3.37
N SER A 312 -24.78 -8.72 4.16
CA SER A 312 -23.93 -7.78 4.92
C SER A 312 -22.96 -7.01 4.02
N PHE A 313 -22.49 -7.61 2.92
CA PHE A 313 -21.72 -6.93 1.88
C PHE A 313 -22.55 -5.78 1.27
N TRP A 314 -23.77 -6.09 0.81
CA TRP A 314 -24.69 -5.10 0.25
C TRP A 314 -25.05 -4.00 1.24
N LYS A 315 -25.42 -4.35 2.48
CA LYS A 315 -25.66 -3.39 3.57
C LYS A 315 -24.51 -2.40 3.72
N THR A 316 -23.27 -2.89 3.68
CA THR A 316 -22.07 -2.08 3.88
C THR A 316 -21.80 -1.17 2.67
N LEU A 317 -22.04 -1.64 1.44
CA LEU A 317 -21.99 -0.77 0.25
C LEU A 317 -23.05 0.35 0.31
N TYR A 318 -24.30 0.04 0.68
CA TYR A 318 -25.34 1.07 0.84
C TYR A 318 -24.96 2.14 1.87
N ILE A 319 -24.30 1.78 2.97
CA ILE A 319 -23.93 2.71 4.04
C ILE A 319 -22.67 3.54 3.72
N TYR A 320 -21.64 2.93 3.12
CA TYR A 320 -20.29 3.53 3.05
C TYR A 320 -19.76 3.82 1.64
N SER A 321 -20.36 3.27 0.57
CA SER A 321 -19.89 3.54 -0.80
C SER A 321 -20.46 4.84 -1.36
N SER A 322 -19.73 5.46 -2.30
CA SER A 322 -20.17 6.63 -3.08
C SER A 322 -20.95 6.25 -4.36
N ILE A 323 -21.34 4.98 -4.52
CA ILE A 323 -22.04 4.48 -5.71
C ILE A 323 -23.53 4.88 -5.61
N PRO A 324 -24.12 5.55 -6.62
CA PRO A 324 -25.52 5.99 -6.58
C PRO A 324 -26.51 4.88 -6.23
N PHE A 325 -27.58 5.22 -5.51
CA PHE A 325 -28.61 4.30 -5.06
C PHE A 325 -29.18 3.44 -6.19
N ASP A 326 -29.49 4.04 -7.35
CA ASP A 326 -30.08 3.33 -8.49
C ASP A 326 -29.14 2.27 -9.09
N GLU A 327 -27.83 2.55 -9.16
CA GLU A 327 -26.82 1.59 -9.62
C GLU A 327 -26.66 0.41 -8.63
N LEU A 328 -26.70 0.69 -7.33
CA LEU A 328 -26.69 -0.35 -6.29
C LEU A 328 -27.96 -1.19 -6.30
N ASP A 329 -29.14 -0.57 -6.44
CA ASP A 329 -30.43 -1.27 -6.44
C ASP A 329 -30.64 -2.07 -7.71
N GLN A 330 -30.24 -1.54 -8.88
CA GLN A 330 -30.25 -2.28 -10.14
C GLN A 330 -29.39 -3.55 -10.06
N ARG A 331 -28.20 -3.49 -9.46
CA ARG A 331 -27.33 -4.67 -9.27
C ARG A 331 -27.90 -5.63 -8.23
N LEU A 332 -28.44 -5.13 -7.13
CA LEU A 332 -29.04 -5.99 -6.11
C LEU A 332 -30.23 -6.77 -6.68
N ARG A 333 -31.05 -6.16 -7.56
CA ARG A 333 -32.16 -6.83 -8.27
C ARG A 333 -31.71 -7.98 -9.20
N GLN A 334 -30.42 -8.10 -9.50
CA GLN A 334 -29.87 -9.24 -10.24
C GLN A 334 -29.57 -10.46 -9.33
N THR A 335 -29.62 -10.29 -8.00
CA THR A 335 -29.49 -11.39 -7.04
C THR A 335 -30.81 -12.13 -6.84
N LYS A 336 -30.73 -13.34 -6.31
CA LYS A 336 -31.90 -14.11 -5.81
C LYS A 336 -32.51 -13.59 -4.51
N PHE A 337 -31.96 -12.53 -3.90
CA PHE A 337 -32.46 -12.03 -2.62
C PHE A 337 -33.72 -11.18 -2.78
N SER A 338 -34.65 -11.28 -1.82
CA SER A 338 -35.80 -10.36 -1.77
C SER A 338 -35.33 -8.90 -1.60
N PRO A 339 -35.86 -7.95 -2.41
CA PRO A 339 -35.62 -6.51 -2.24
C PRO A 339 -36.02 -5.95 -0.87
N GLU A 340 -36.93 -6.65 -0.18
CA GLU A 340 -37.52 -6.29 1.13
C GLU A 340 -36.71 -6.87 2.31
N ASN A 341 -35.52 -7.44 2.08
CA ASN A 341 -34.73 -8.07 3.13
C ASN A 341 -34.39 -7.10 4.27
N THR A 342 -34.93 -7.38 5.46
CA THR A 342 -34.81 -6.55 6.68
C THR A 342 -33.38 -6.18 7.05
N THR A 343 -32.37 -6.96 6.63
CA THR A 343 -30.94 -6.69 6.84
C THR A 343 -30.50 -5.37 6.20
N ILE A 344 -31.09 -5.00 5.07
CA ILE A 344 -30.70 -3.82 4.27
C ILE A 344 -31.74 -2.68 4.26
N VAL A 345 -32.99 -2.91 4.66
CA VAL A 345 -34.08 -1.90 4.61
C VAL A 345 -33.64 -0.55 5.21
N THR A 346 -33.11 -0.53 6.44
CA THR A 346 -32.64 0.72 7.07
C THR A 346 -31.48 1.38 6.32
N ALA A 347 -30.62 0.59 5.66
CA ALA A 347 -29.52 1.11 4.85
C ALA A 347 -30.02 1.71 3.52
N LYS A 348 -31.02 1.08 2.88
CA LYS A 348 -31.73 1.62 1.72
C LYS A 348 -32.42 2.93 2.09
N LEU A 349 -33.31 2.91 3.09
CA LEU A 349 -34.04 4.09 3.58
C LEU A 349 -33.10 5.26 3.91
N ARG A 350 -31.99 5.03 4.63
CA ARG A 350 -30.98 6.07 4.94
C ARG A 350 -30.26 6.63 3.72
N ARG A 351 -30.16 5.87 2.62
CA ARG A 351 -29.56 6.32 1.37
C ARG A 351 -30.58 7.05 0.50
N THR A 352 -31.77 6.49 0.32
CA THR A 352 -32.90 7.12 -0.37
C THR A 352 -33.29 8.44 0.30
N SER A 353 -33.27 8.54 1.63
CA SER A 353 -33.55 9.79 2.36
C SER A 353 -32.55 10.91 2.10
N LYS A 354 -31.37 10.61 1.53
CA LYS A 354 -30.31 11.57 1.20
C LYS A 354 -30.19 11.85 -0.29
N GLU A 355 -30.36 10.83 -1.12
CA GLU A 355 -30.18 10.93 -2.57
C GLU A 355 -31.50 11.21 -3.30
N LYS A 356 -32.64 10.75 -2.75
CA LYS A 356 -33.96 10.77 -3.39
C LYS A 356 -35.12 10.99 -2.38
N PRO A 357 -35.21 12.16 -1.70
CA PRO A 357 -36.17 12.35 -0.61
C PRO A 357 -37.65 12.13 -0.98
N ALA A 358 -38.08 12.48 -2.20
CA ALA A 358 -39.46 12.27 -2.66
C ALA A 358 -39.83 10.77 -2.79
N GLU A 359 -38.91 9.95 -3.28
CA GLU A 359 -39.08 8.49 -3.31
C GLU A 359 -39.09 7.91 -1.89
N PHE A 360 -38.24 8.42 -0.99
CA PHE A 360 -38.21 8.02 0.43
C PHE A 360 -39.56 8.23 1.14
N TRP A 361 -40.20 9.39 0.96
CA TRP A 361 -41.54 9.63 1.52
C TRP A 361 -42.61 8.71 0.93
N THR A 362 -42.48 8.34 -0.35
CA THR A 362 -43.38 7.40 -1.03
C THR A 362 -43.21 5.98 -0.46
N MET A 363 -41.97 5.53 -0.23
CA MET A 363 -41.67 4.26 0.44
C MET A 363 -42.27 4.22 1.86
N LEU A 364 -42.00 5.24 2.68
CA LEU A 364 -42.55 5.35 4.04
C LEU A 364 -44.09 5.34 4.09
N ALA A 365 -44.76 5.93 3.09
CA ALA A 365 -46.21 5.94 3.02
C ALA A 365 -46.81 4.56 2.74
N SER A 366 -46.04 3.65 2.12
CA SER A 366 -46.45 2.28 1.76
C SER A 366 -46.13 1.22 2.83
N GLU A 367 -45.20 1.50 3.74
CA GLU A 367 -44.83 0.60 4.86
C GLU A 367 -45.75 0.78 6.09
N SER A 368 -45.85 -0.24 6.95
CA SER A 368 -46.68 -0.16 8.16
C SER A 368 -46.09 0.83 9.19
N ARG A 369 -46.73 2.00 9.27
CA ARG A 369 -46.22 3.24 9.89
C ARG A 369 -45.61 3.12 11.30
N ALA A 370 -46.00 2.15 12.13
CA ALA A 370 -45.59 2.07 13.53
C ALA A 370 -44.13 1.58 13.73
N ASP A 371 -43.74 0.47 13.09
CA ASP A 371 -42.43 -0.17 13.33
C ASP A 371 -41.25 0.56 12.68
N VAL A 372 -41.52 1.30 11.60
CA VAL A 372 -40.49 1.98 10.81
C VAL A 372 -40.06 3.28 11.48
N ILE A 373 -40.99 4.05 12.04
CA ILE A 373 -40.72 5.36 12.69
C ILE A 373 -39.80 5.17 13.91
N GLY A 374 -40.08 4.18 14.76
CA GLY A 374 -39.26 3.89 15.95
C GLY A 374 -37.81 3.50 15.65
N LYS A 375 -37.52 3.03 14.43
CA LYS A 375 -36.17 2.62 13.98
C LYS A 375 -35.53 3.56 12.96
N SER A 376 -36.28 4.54 12.42
CA SER A 376 -35.86 5.37 11.27
C SER A 376 -36.02 6.87 11.49
N TYR A 377 -36.22 7.33 12.73
CA TYR A 377 -36.35 8.75 13.08
C TYR A 377 -35.23 9.64 12.53
N LEU A 378 -33.98 9.17 12.49
CA LEU A 378 -32.85 9.90 11.91
C LEU A 378 -32.99 10.10 10.38
N PRO A 379 -33.16 9.06 9.53
CA PRO A 379 -33.51 9.23 8.12
C PRO A 379 -34.70 10.17 7.86
N ILE A 380 -35.76 10.07 8.67
CA ILE A 380 -36.96 10.91 8.56
C ILE A 380 -36.59 12.38 8.80
N LEU A 381 -35.89 12.68 9.91
CA LEU A 381 -35.47 14.05 10.22
C LEU A 381 -34.59 14.66 9.12
N VAL A 382 -33.60 13.90 8.62
CA VAL A 382 -32.72 14.37 7.53
C VAL A 382 -33.52 14.69 6.26
N ALA A 383 -34.48 13.86 5.87
CA ALA A 383 -35.34 14.13 4.72
C ALA A 383 -36.26 15.34 4.94
N THR A 384 -36.76 15.55 6.17
CA THR A 384 -37.57 16.73 6.52
C THR A 384 -36.75 18.01 6.38
N ILE A 385 -35.52 18.05 6.90
CA ILE A 385 -34.59 19.19 6.76
C ILE A 385 -34.35 19.53 5.28
N GLN A 386 -34.23 18.53 4.42
CA GLN A 386 -33.93 18.71 2.99
C GLN A 386 -35.14 19.07 2.11
N CYS A 387 -36.38 18.86 2.56
CA CYS A 387 -37.57 18.96 1.70
C CYS A 387 -38.76 19.69 2.34
N SER A 388 -38.62 20.20 3.56
CA SER A 388 -39.59 21.05 4.24
C SER A 388 -38.93 22.34 4.72
N THR A 389 -39.67 23.21 5.39
CA THR A 389 -39.08 24.38 6.03
C THR A 389 -38.33 23.96 7.30
N LEU A 390 -37.29 24.72 7.68
CA LEU A 390 -36.45 24.36 8.83
C LEU A 390 -37.21 24.39 10.15
N GLU A 391 -38.25 25.21 10.27
CA GLU A 391 -39.14 25.26 11.45
C GLU A 391 -39.91 23.95 11.59
N LYS A 392 -40.44 23.38 10.50
CA LYS A 392 -41.10 22.06 10.54
C LYS A 392 -40.13 20.93 10.84
N ALA A 393 -38.88 21.04 10.41
CA ALA A 393 -37.83 20.11 10.77
C ALA A 393 -37.44 20.24 12.25
N MET A 394 -37.46 21.46 12.80
CA MET A 394 -37.25 21.74 14.21
C MET A 394 -38.40 21.14 15.03
N ASP A 395 -39.66 21.45 14.72
CA ASP A 395 -40.85 20.87 15.38
C ASP A 395 -40.77 19.34 15.46
N LEU A 396 -40.35 18.69 14.37
CA LEU A 396 -40.11 17.25 14.33
C LEU A 396 -38.96 16.82 15.25
N ALA A 397 -37.82 17.52 15.22
CA ALA A 397 -36.69 17.23 16.10
C ALA A 397 -37.07 17.36 17.58
N LEU A 398 -37.73 18.46 17.95
CA LEU A 398 -38.24 18.74 19.30
C LEU A 398 -39.23 17.65 19.74
N HIS A 399 -40.18 17.28 18.89
CA HIS A 399 -41.13 16.21 19.18
C HIS A 399 -40.44 14.86 19.40
N VAL A 400 -39.46 14.49 18.56
CA VAL A 400 -38.73 13.22 18.75
C VAL A 400 -37.86 13.26 20.01
N LEU A 401 -37.27 14.41 20.35
CA LEU A 401 -36.50 14.60 21.59
C LEU A 401 -37.38 14.53 22.86
N SER A 402 -38.67 14.86 22.77
CA SER A 402 -39.62 14.72 23.87
C SER A 402 -40.13 13.28 24.10
N LEU A 403 -39.77 12.32 23.23
CA LEU A 403 -40.17 10.92 23.40
C LEU A 403 -39.18 10.17 24.33
N ASP A 404 -39.70 9.59 25.41
CA ASP A 404 -38.90 8.81 26.38
C ASP A 404 -38.32 7.52 25.80
N SER A 405 -38.89 6.99 24.71
CA SER A 405 -38.40 5.79 24.02
C SER A 405 -37.13 6.01 23.19
N VAL A 406 -36.66 7.25 23.08
CA VAL A 406 -35.53 7.64 22.22
C VAL A 406 -34.22 7.63 23.00
N ASN A 407 -33.55 6.48 22.99
CA ASN A 407 -32.26 6.27 23.67
C ASN A 407 -31.07 7.05 23.07
N ASN A 408 -31.23 7.72 21.92
CA ASN A 408 -30.13 8.39 21.22
C ASN A 408 -30.47 9.84 20.83
N LYS A 409 -30.84 10.63 21.84
CA LYS A 409 -31.14 12.07 21.70
C LYS A 409 -29.97 12.86 21.10
N PHE A 410 -28.73 12.50 21.44
CA PHE A 410 -27.52 13.16 20.93
C PHE A 410 -27.39 13.10 19.39
N GLU A 411 -27.53 11.92 18.77
CA GLU A 411 -27.41 11.82 17.31
C GLU A 411 -28.54 12.60 16.58
N ILE A 412 -29.70 12.79 17.22
CA ILE A 412 -30.78 13.64 16.69
C ILE A 412 -30.36 15.11 16.69
N CYS A 413 -29.91 15.64 17.82
CA CYS A 413 -29.46 17.03 17.93
C CYS A 413 -28.33 17.32 16.93
N LYS A 414 -27.33 16.44 16.89
CA LYS A 414 -26.22 16.48 15.94
C LYS A 414 -26.67 16.43 14.48
N ALA A 415 -27.60 15.54 14.13
CA ALA A 415 -28.12 15.44 12.77
C ALA A 415 -28.90 16.71 12.37
N PHE A 416 -29.68 17.28 13.28
CA PHE A 416 -30.38 18.55 13.06
C PHE A 416 -29.37 19.68 12.79
N ILE A 417 -28.45 19.93 13.72
CA ILE A 417 -27.45 21.00 13.60
C ILE A 417 -26.67 20.86 12.28
N VAL A 418 -26.12 19.67 12.00
CA VAL A 418 -25.23 19.46 10.85
C VAL A 418 -25.94 19.51 9.50
N GLU A 419 -27.17 18.98 9.37
CA GLU A 419 -27.89 19.03 8.10
C GLU A 419 -28.54 20.41 7.87
N SER A 420 -29.11 21.04 8.91
CA SER A 420 -29.64 22.41 8.81
C SER A 420 -28.54 23.41 8.44
N THR A 421 -27.34 23.29 9.02
CA THR A 421 -26.15 24.09 8.63
C THR A 421 -25.90 24.05 7.12
N LYS A 422 -26.05 22.89 6.46
CA LYS A 422 -25.81 22.75 5.02
C LYS A 422 -26.88 23.46 4.20
N VAL A 423 -28.15 23.28 4.56
CA VAL A 423 -29.27 23.94 3.87
C VAL A 423 -29.12 25.46 3.97
N ILE A 424 -28.89 25.99 5.17
CA ILE A 424 -28.71 27.43 5.44
C ILE A 424 -27.51 28.00 4.66
N LYS A 425 -26.39 27.26 4.61
CA LYS A 425 -25.15 27.73 3.98
C LYS A 425 -25.29 28.04 2.48
N ASP A 426 -26.12 27.27 1.78
CA ASP A 426 -26.31 27.38 0.34
C ASP A 426 -27.54 28.26 -0.04
N ASP A 427 -28.29 28.77 0.95
CA ASP A 427 -29.48 29.61 0.76
C ASP A 427 -29.15 31.13 0.71
N PRO A 428 -29.69 31.90 -0.25
CA PRO A 428 -29.58 33.37 -0.27
C PRO A 428 -30.04 34.09 1.01
N LYS A 429 -30.97 33.51 1.77
CA LYS A 429 -31.56 34.02 3.02
C LYS A 429 -30.89 33.47 4.28
N ARG A 430 -29.65 32.97 4.19
CA ARG A 430 -28.91 32.32 5.29
C ARG A 430 -29.00 32.98 6.68
N ILE A 431 -29.08 34.32 6.76
CA ILE A 431 -29.14 35.05 8.03
C ILE A 431 -30.52 34.90 8.71
N GLU A 432 -31.61 34.95 7.93
CA GLU A 432 -32.97 34.74 8.46
C GLU A 432 -33.12 33.28 8.91
N GLN A 433 -32.56 32.33 8.16
CA GLN A 433 -32.66 30.91 8.45
C GLN A 433 -31.72 30.43 9.58
N SER A 434 -30.62 31.14 9.87
CA SER A 434 -29.74 30.77 10.99
C SER A 434 -30.41 30.88 12.36
N MET A 435 -31.43 31.75 12.49
CA MET A 435 -32.21 31.91 13.72
C MET A 435 -32.86 30.59 14.21
N VAL A 436 -33.11 29.63 13.32
CA VAL A 436 -33.65 28.32 13.70
C VAL A 436 -32.62 27.48 14.47
N LEU A 437 -31.32 27.67 14.22
CA LEU A 437 -30.27 27.02 15.00
C LEU A 437 -30.13 27.67 16.39
N ASP A 438 -30.26 29.00 16.48
CA ASP A 438 -30.24 29.72 17.75
C ASP A 438 -31.42 29.28 18.66
N GLN A 439 -32.64 29.23 18.11
CA GLN A 439 -33.83 28.72 18.81
C GLN A 439 -33.67 27.26 19.26
N PHE A 440 -33.07 26.42 18.43
CA PHE A 440 -32.79 25.02 18.78
C PHE A 440 -31.75 24.93 19.90
N GLU A 441 -30.73 25.81 19.90
CA GLU A 441 -29.73 25.88 20.97
C GLU A 441 -30.35 26.30 22.31
N GLU A 442 -31.20 27.33 22.31
CA GLU A 442 -31.96 27.78 23.48
C GLU A 442 -32.77 26.61 24.07
N PHE A 443 -33.53 25.89 23.24
CA PHE A 443 -34.25 24.69 23.67
C PHE A 443 -33.32 23.63 24.30
N LEU A 444 -32.15 23.36 23.70
CA LEU A 444 -31.20 22.39 24.25
C LEU A 444 -30.62 22.82 25.61
N LYS A 445 -30.42 24.12 25.82
CA LYS A 445 -29.97 24.68 27.11
C LYS A 445 -31.09 24.56 28.16
N GLU A 446 -32.30 25.00 27.84
CA GLU A 446 -33.46 24.95 28.74
C GLU A 446 -33.78 23.53 29.21
N ASN A 447 -33.65 22.54 28.31
CA ASN A 447 -33.98 21.14 28.58
C ASN A 447 -32.78 20.32 29.10
N MET A 448 -31.65 20.95 29.43
CA MET A 448 -30.40 20.30 29.89
C MET A 448 -29.87 19.21 28.92
N LEU A 449 -30.14 19.36 27.62
CA LEU A 449 -29.68 18.46 26.56
C LEU A 449 -28.34 18.91 25.95
N MET A 450 -27.96 20.18 26.15
CA MET A 450 -26.70 20.74 25.68
C MET A 450 -25.50 20.12 26.40
N ASN A 451 -24.45 19.77 25.65
CA ASN A 451 -23.20 19.20 26.18
C ASN A 451 -21.99 19.65 25.34
N ASP A 452 -20.78 19.28 25.76
CA ASP A 452 -19.52 19.65 25.08
C ASP A 452 -19.48 19.20 23.62
N GLU A 453 -19.96 17.99 23.31
CA GLU A 453 -19.98 17.50 21.93
C GLU A 453 -20.93 18.31 21.04
N LEU A 454 -22.10 18.71 21.54
CA LEU A 454 -23.04 19.57 20.81
C LEU A 454 -22.51 21.00 20.64
N GLU A 455 -21.84 21.55 21.65
CA GLU A 455 -21.16 22.86 21.55
C GLU A 455 -20.13 22.86 20.40
N ASN A 456 -19.35 21.79 20.27
CA ASN A 456 -18.42 21.60 19.15
C ASN A 456 -19.15 21.60 17.77
N TYR A 457 -20.38 21.05 17.68
CA TYR A 457 -21.18 21.13 16.45
C TYR A 457 -21.75 22.54 16.19
N PHE A 458 -22.05 23.33 17.22
CA PHE A 458 -22.42 24.74 17.05
C PHE A 458 -21.23 25.60 16.59
N ILE A 459 -20.03 25.40 17.15
CA ILE A 459 -18.79 26.02 16.63
C ILE A 459 -18.57 25.64 15.16
N PHE A 460 -18.76 24.37 14.80
CA PHE A 460 -18.69 23.92 13.40
C PHE A 460 -19.74 24.61 12.50
N SER A 461 -20.96 24.82 13.00
CA SER A 461 -22.03 25.54 12.31
C SER A 461 -21.63 26.99 12.05
N ASP A 462 -21.26 27.73 13.10
CA ASP A 462 -20.88 29.14 13.02
C ASP A 462 -19.73 29.36 12.01
N LEU A 463 -18.69 28.52 12.08
CA LEU A 463 -17.58 28.52 11.11
C LEU A 463 -18.03 28.25 9.67
N SER A 464 -19.05 27.41 9.48
CA SER A 464 -19.60 27.04 8.17
C SER A 464 -20.52 28.12 7.58
N LEU A 465 -21.26 28.83 8.44
CA LEU A 465 -22.14 29.96 8.11
C LEU A 465 -21.40 31.30 8.04
N LYS A 466 -20.12 31.33 8.44
CA LYS A 466 -19.21 32.48 8.49
C LYS A 466 -19.46 33.45 9.65
N HIS A 467 -20.07 32.97 10.73
CA HIS A 467 -20.23 33.67 12.00
C HIS A 467 -18.95 33.51 12.84
N TYR A 468 -17.82 33.98 12.29
CA TYR A 468 -16.49 33.69 12.83
C TYR A 468 -16.26 34.25 14.24
N ASP A 469 -16.80 35.44 14.53
CA ASP A 469 -16.67 36.07 15.84
C ASP A 469 -17.37 35.20 16.91
N SER A 470 -18.63 34.76 16.68
CA SER A 470 -19.35 33.80 17.52
C SER A 470 -18.61 32.47 17.71
N ALA A 471 -18.04 31.91 16.63
CA ALA A 471 -17.27 30.67 16.70
C ALA A 471 -16.02 30.80 17.59
N VAL A 472 -15.36 31.96 17.61
CA VAL A 472 -14.20 32.25 18.46
C VAL A 472 -14.65 32.45 19.91
N GLU A 473 -15.68 33.26 20.16
CA GLU A 473 -16.23 33.49 21.51
C GLU A 473 -16.66 32.17 22.19
N ARG A 474 -17.37 31.30 21.48
CA ARG A 474 -17.73 29.95 21.97
C ARG A 474 -16.51 29.11 22.30
N LEU A 475 -15.50 29.11 21.42
CA LEU A 475 -14.27 28.34 21.62
C LEU A 475 -13.49 28.85 22.84
N GLU A 476 -13.39 30.17 23.02
CA GLU A 476 -12.78 30.81 24.18
C GLU A 476 -13.53 30.48 25.47
N MET A 477 -14.88 30.54 25.47
CA MET A 477 -15.71 30.09 26.59
C MET A 477 -15.48 28.61 26.95
N MET A 478 -15.33 27.72 25.96
CA MET A 478 -14.99 26.31 26.20
C MET A 478 -13.60 26.18 26.84
N ILE A 479 -12.62 26.95 26.34
CA ILE A 479 -11.25 26.96 26.86
C ILE A 479 -11.21 27.42 28.32
N GLU A 480 -11.82 28.57 28.64
CA GLU A 480 -11.88 29.10 30.01
C GLU A 480 -12.59 28.14 30.97
N SER A 481 -13.68 27.52 30.51
CA SER A 481 -14.46 26.55 31.28
C SER A 481 -13.82 25.16 31.38
N LYS A 482 -12.66 24.93 30.73
CA LYS A 482 -11.96 23.64 30.64
C LYS A 482 -12.85 22.50 30.10
N ARG A 483 -13.72 22.84 29.14
CA ARG A 483 -14.63 21.90 28.46
C ARG A 483 -13.86 21.09 27.41
N THR A 484 -14.44 19.99 26.95
CA THR A 484 -13.77 19.09 25.98
C THR A 484 -13.92 19.61 24.56
N ILE A 485 -12.81 19.79 23.85
CA ILE A 485 -12.80 20.23 22.44
C ILE A 485 -12.50 19.04 21.54
N ASP A 486 -13.32 18.81 20.51
CA ASP A 486 -13.11 17.76 19.52
C ASP A 486 -12.00 18.17 18.54
N VAL A 487 -11.10 17.24 18.25
CA VAL A 487 -10.13 17.31 17.15
C VAL A 487 -10.78 17.76 15.84
N ARG A 488 -12.02 17.32 15.55
CA ARG A 488 -12.75 17.72 14.33
C ARG A 488 -13.00 19.23 14.26
N THR A 489 -13.20 19.89 15.40
CA THR A 489 -13.38 21.33 15.50
C THR A 489 -12.08 22.05 15.14
N LEU A 490 -10.94 21.62 15.70
CA LEU A 490 -9.60 22.11 15.30
C LEU A 490 -9.37 21.91 13.79
N ASP A 491 -9.68 20.72 13.28
CA ASP A 491 -9.51 20.34 11.89
C ASP A 491 -10.37 21.18 10.93
N HIS A 492 -11.48 21.76 11.41
CA HIS A 492 -12.33 22.69 10.66
C HIS A 492 -11.85 24.15 10.77
N LEU A 493 -11.47 24.59 11.98
CA LEU A 493 -10.82 25.89 12.23
C LEU A 493 -9.61 26.09 11.31
N LEU A 494 -8.70 25.11 11.23
CA LEU A 494 -7.52 25.16 10.34
C LEU A 494 -7.89 25.26 8.86
N LYS A 495 -8.97 24.60 8.41
CA LYS A 495 -9.48 24.72 7.02
C LYS A 495 -10.02 26.11 6.75
N VAL A 496 -10.75 26.68 7.70
CA VAL A 496 -11.31 28.05 7.61
C VAL A 496 -10.19 29.09 7.63
N LEU A 497 -9.23 29.02 8.56
CA LEU A 497 -8.04 29.87 8.61
C LEU A 497 -7.29 29.88 7.26
N SER A 498 -6.98 28.70 6.72
CA SER A 498 -6.28 28.56 5.44
C SER A 498 -7.08 29.08 4.23
N TRP A 499 -8.41 29.08 4.31
CA TRP A 499 -9.29 29.66 3.29
C TRP A 499 -9.42 31.18 3.43
N MET A 500 -9.62 31.69 4.64
CA MET A 500 -9.72 33.13 4.92
C MET A 500 -8.44 33.84 4.50
N ARG A 501 -7.26 33.32 4.85
CA ARG A 501 -5.95 33.86 4.42
C ARG A 501 -5.76 33.96 2.90
N LYS A 502 -6.53 33.22 2.10
CA LYS A 502 -6.49 33.26 0.62
C LYS A 502 -7.54 34.19 0.00
N THR A 503 -8.57 34.58 0.75
CA THR A 503 -9.81 35.16 0.19
C THR A 503 -10.32 36.39 0.93
N HIS A 504 -9.92 36.61 2.18
CA HIS A 504 -10.41 37.65 3.10
C HIS A 504 -9.24 38.45 3.65
N LYS A 505 -9.49 39.74 3.97
CA LYS A 505 -8.49 40.69 4.50
C LYS A 505 -8.68 41.04 5.99
N ARG A 506 -9.51 40.29 6.72
CA ARG A 506 -9.72 40.46 8.17
C ARG A 506 -8.63 39.74 8.95
N GLU A 507 -7.47 40.38 9.05
CA GLU A 507 -6.30 39.85 9.77
C GLU A 507 -6.57 39.70 11.28
N ASP A 508 -7.44 40.55 11.83
CA ASP A 508 -7.97 40.51 13.20
C ASP A 508 -8.61 39.16 13.54
N ILE A 509 -9.58 38.70 12.73
CA ILE A 509 -10.22 37.40 12.94
C ILE A 509 -9.24 36.25 12.72
N ILE A 510 -8.38 36.36 11.71
CA ILE A 510 -7.38 35.31 11.42
C ILE A 510 -6.45 35.12 12.62
N GLU A 511 -5.99 36.19 13.26
CA GLU A 511 -5.14 36.09 14.45
C GLU A 511 -5.90 35.55 15.66
N ASN A 512 -7.10 36.06 15.97
CA ASN A 512 -7.89 35.61 17.11
C ASN A 512 -8.27 34.13 16.98
N MET A 513 -8.77 33.71 15.81
CA MET A 513 -9.14 32.31 15.53
C MET A 513 -7.92 31.38 15.58
N PHE A 514 -6.75 31.81 15.11
CA PHE A 514 -5.52 31.04 15.23
C PHE A 514 -5.06 30.93 16.70
N ARG A 515 -5.10 32.04 17.46
CA ARG A 515 -4.77 32.06 18.90
C ARG A 515 -5.66 31.11 19.69
N ALA A 516 -6.98 31.18 19.49
CA ALA A 516 -7.93 30.28 20.13
C ALA A 516 -7.72 28.81 19.71
N THR A 517 -7.39 28.55 18.43
CA THR A 517 -7.02 27.20 17.95
C THR A 517 -5.77 26.65 18.65
N VAL A 518 -4.76 27.50 18.91
CA VAL A 518 -3.54 27.11 19.65
C VAL A 518 -3.83 26.85 21.13
N SER A 519 -4.63 27.70 21.77
CA SER A 519 -5.05 27.52 23.18
C SER A 519 -5.89 26.26 23.39
N ALA A 520 -6.73 25.90 22.42
CA ALA A 520 -7.56 24.69 22.46
C ALA A 520 -6.76 23.36 22.46
N LEU A 521 -5.49 23.37 22.02
CA LEU A 521 -4.68 22.15 21.90
C LEU A 521 -4.46 21.43 23.24
N GLU A 522 -4.43 22.17 24.35
CA GLU A 522 -4.25 21.57 25.69
C GLU A 522 -5.49 20.80 26.18
N GLN A 523 -6.63 20.94 25.48
CA GLN A 523 -7.91 20.31 25.81
C GLN A 523 -8.31 19.21 24.81
N CYS A 524 -7.55 19.05 23.71
CA CYS A 524 -7.75 18.00 22.73
C CYS A 524 -6.82 16.80 22.99
N LYS A 525 -7.41 15.61 23.11
CA LYS A 525 -6.68 14.33 23.19
C LYS A 525 -6.46 13.75 21.80
N ASP A 526 -5.38 12.99 21.64
CA ASP A 526 -5.11 12.13 20.48
C ASP A 526 -5.20 12.83 19.10
N ILE A 527 -4.60 14.04 19.01
CA ILE A 527 -4.57 14.85 17.78
C ILE A 527 -3.82 14.09 16.65
N PRO A 528 -4.44 13.84 15.48
CA PRO A 528 -3.82 13.13 14.36
C PRO A 528 -2.60 13.85 13.77
N SER A 529 -1.64 13.09 13.24
CA SER A 529 -0.41 13.59 12.61
C SER A 529 -0.65 14.67 11.55
N LYS A 530 -1.76 14.56 10.80
CA LYS A 530 -2.17 15.51 9.76
C LYS A 530 -2.64 16.85 10.34
N THR A 531 -3.37 16.82 11.45
CA THR A 531 -3.88 18.00 12.16
C THR A 531 -2.70 18.74 12.79
N TRP A 532 -1.78 18.02 13.45
CA TRP A 532 -0.49 18.57 13.90
C TRP A 532 0.29 19.25 12.78
N ASN A 533 0.47 18.59 11.62
CA ASN A 533 1.15 19.22 10.48
C ASN A 533 0.45 20.51 10.02
N GLY A 534 -0.88 20.57 10.05
CA GLY A 534 -1.66 21.79 9.78
C GLY A 534 -1.38 22.91 10.77
N ILE A 535 -1.43 22.61 12.07
CA ILE A 535 -1.15 23.57 13.16
C ILE A 535 0.27 24.13 13.02
N LEU A 536 1.27 23.27 12.85
CA LEU A 536 2.68 23.65 12.75
C LEU A 536 2.97 24.54 11.53
N MET A 537 2.25 24.33 10.42
CA MET A 537 2.32 25.21 9.25
C MET A 537 1.75 26.62 9.54
N GLU A 538 0.64 26.73 10.27
CA GLU A 538 0.07 28.04 10.63
C GLU A 538 0.91 28.75 11.72
N VAL A 539 1.47 28.00 12.69
CA VAL A 539 2.48 28.48 13.66
C VAL A 539 3.67 29.11 12.93
N GLY A 540 4.22 28.41 11.94
CA GLY A 540 5.35 28.90 11.15
C GLY A 540 5.04 30.15 10.32
N GLU A 541 3.79 30.35 9.92
CA GLU A 541 3.37 31.59 9.26
C GLU A 541 3.20 32.75 10.27
N HIS A 542 2.61 32.51 11.44
CA HIS A 542 2.28 33.57 12.42
C HIS A 542 3.46 34.02 13.31
N TYR A 543 4.30 33.10 13.79
CA TYR A 543 5.29 33.39 14.85
C TYR A 543 6.71 33.65 14.32
N ASP A 544 7.58 34.27 15.13
CA ASP A 544 9.02 34.33 14.86
C ASP A 544 9.70 32.95 15.00
N MET A 545 10.96 32.85 14.57
CA MET A 545 11.71 31.59 14.58
C MET A 545 12.02 31.04 15.99
N ALA A 546 12.07 31.89 17.03
CA ALA A 546 12.28 31.44 18.41
C ALA A 546 11.02 30.77 18.98
N MET A 547 9.85 31.35 18.71
CA MET A 547 8.55 30.77 19.03
C MET A 547 8.26 29.51 18.19
N ILE A 548 8.59 29.52 16.89
CA ILE A 548 8.51 28.33 16.01
C ILE A 548 9.36 27.18 16.56
N ARG A 549 10.62 27.44 16.92
CA ARG A 549 11.53 26.47 17.57
C ARG A 549 10.88 25.87 18.82
N THR A 550 10.44 26.72 19.73
CA THR A 550 9.79 26.32 20.99
C THR A 550 8.59 25.40 20.75
N PHE A 551 7.74 25.75 19.78
CA PHE A 551 6.51 25.02 19.48
C PHE A 551 6.78 23.65 18.82
N LEU A 552 7.72 23.59 17.87
CA LEU A 552 8.10 22.34 17.20
C LEU A 552 8.77 21.35 18.17
N LEU A 553 9.63 21.84 19.08
CA LEU A 553 10.24 21.01 20.12
C LEU A 553 9.19 20.47 21.11
N ARG A 554 8.30 21.33 21.63
CA ARG A 554 7.19 20.90 22.51
C ARG A 554 6.29 19.87 21.83
N THR A 555 5.98 20.06 20.55
CA THR A 555 5.17 19.10 19.76
C THR A 555 5.87 17.76 19.58
N THR A 556 7.20 17.76 19.41
CA THR A 556 7.98 16.52 19.30
C THR A 556 7.85 15.66 20.56
N GLU A 557 7.93 16.29 21.74
CA GLU A 557 7.81 15.60 23.03
C GLU A 557 6.39 15.05 23.25
N LEU A 558 5.35 15.82 22.91
CA LEU A 558 3.95 15.37 22.98
C LEU A 558 3.66 14.18 22.06
N VAL A 559 4.07 14.25 20.79
CA VAL A 559 3.83 13.16 19.82
C VAL A 559 4.67 11.93 20.17
N SER A 560 5.91 12.10 20.64
CA SER A 560 6.76 10.99 21.08
C SER A 560 6.18 10.27 22.31
N ALA A 561 5.62 11.00 23.28
CA ALA A 561 4.96 10.41 24.46
C ALA A 561 3.73 9.55 24.09
N GLN A 562 3.08 9.83 22.96
CA GLN A 562 1.94 9.07 22.43
C GLN A 562 2.38 7.86 21.57
N CYS A 563 3.67 7.71 21.27
CA CYS A 563 4.19 6.65 20.40
C CYS A 563 4.66 5.43 21.21
N HIS A 564 3.85 4.36 21.23
CA HIS A 564 4.26 3.04 21.75
C HIS A 564 4.77 2.07 20.66
N LEU A 565 4.91 2.54 19.42
CA LEU A 565 5.27 1.73 18.27
C LEU A 565 6.78 1.63 18.10
N ASN A 566 7.33 0.42 18.20
CA ASN A 566 8.76 0.14 18.00
C ASN A 566 9.11 0.07 16.49
N ILE A 567 8.84 1.17 15.77
CA ILE A 567 9.05 1.33 14.33
C ILE A 567 10.20 2.29 14.09
N HIS A 568 11.09 2.00 13.14
CA HIS A 568 12.21 2.88 12.84
C HIS A 568 11.75 4.28 12.37
N PRO A 569 12.32 5.40 12.85
CA PRO A 569 11.85 6.77 12.53
C PRO A 569 11.82 7.13 11.04
N SER A 570 12.63 6.47 10.20
CA SER A 570 12.61 6.68 8.74
C SER A 570 11.41 6.06 8.02
N ASN A 571 10.60 5.24 8.70
CA ASN A 571 9.40 4.64 8.13
C ASN A 571 8.33 5.72 7.89
N PRO A 572 7.70 5.80 6.70
CA PRO A 572 6.61 6.75 6.43
C PRO A 572 5.41 6.65 7.38
N ASN A 573 5.22 5.51 8.06
CA ASN A 573 4.16 5.27 9.03
C ASN A 573 4.54 5.67 10.47
N HIS A 574 5.77 6.13 10.72
CA HIS A 574 6.17 6.63 12.04
C HIS A 574 5.46 7.96 12.34
N PRO A 575 4.76 8.14 13.48
CA PRO A 575 3.92 9.34 13.70
C PRO A 575 4.70 10.66 13.63
N LEU A 576 5.90 10.73 14.23
CA LEU A 576 6.77 11.90 14.05
C LEU A 576 7.12 12.15 12.57
N ARG A 577 7.32 11.13 11.74
CA ARG A 577 7.62 11.31 10.31
C ARG A 577 6.40 11.78 9.51
N GLN A 578 5.19 11.46 9.96
CA GLN A 578 3.94 11.96 9.38
C GLN A 578 3.69 13.44 9.75
N VAL A 579 4.01 13.84 10.98
CA VAL A 579 3.95 15.25 11.43
C VAL A 579 5.03 16.08 10.73
N PHE A 580 6.28 15.63 10.82
CA PHE A 580 7.47 16.25 10.21
C PHE A 580 7.72 15.70 8.80
N ASN A 581 6.69 15.86 7.95
CA ASN A 581 6.76 15.48 6.54
C ASN A 581 7.62 16.44 5.71
N ASP A 582 7.90 16.07 4.46
CA ASP A 582 8.79 16.84 3.58
C ASP A 582 8.30 18.27 3.33
N LYS A 583 6.98 18.50 3.32
CA LYS A 583 6.40 19.85 3.17
C LYS A 583 6.77 20.75 4.35
N LEU A 584 6.57 20.28 5.59
CA LEU A 584 6.95 21.04 6.78
C LEU A 584 8.48 21.20 6.86
N THR A 585 9.24 20.20 6.42
CA THR A 585 10.70 20.28 6.31
C THR A 585 11.14 21.44 5.40
N TYR A 586 10.57 21.55 4.20
CA TYR A 586 10.85 22.67 3.30
C TYR A 586 10.41 24.01 3.91
N SER A 587 9.26 24.06 4.58
CA SER A 587 8.79 25.30 5.21
C SER A 587 9.64 25.75 6.39
N ILE A 588 10.19 24.84 7.22
CA ILE A 588 11.15 25.19 8.27
C ILE A 588 12.42 25.82 7.68
N LEU A 589 12.92 25.28 6.56
CA LEU A 589 14.04 25.88 5.82
C LEU A 589 13.67 27.25 5.25
N ASP A 590 12.50 27.38 4.60
CA ASP A 590 12.01 28.65 4.05
C ASP A 590 11.86 29.72 5.15
N TRP A 591 11.31 29.36 6.32
CA TRP A 591 11.11 30.29 7.44
C TRP A 591 12.43 30.82 8.00
N GLY A 592 13.50 30.00 8.04
CA GLY A 592 14.85 30.49 8.39
C GLY A 592 15.28 31.67 7.51
N PHE A 593 15.19 31.51 6.18
CA PHE A 593 15.54 32.54 5.21
C PHE A 593 14.60 33.76 5.21
N ILE A 594 13.31 33.56 5.50
CA ILE A 594 12.29 34.63 5.49
C ILE A 594 12.32 35.45 6.79
N LYS A 595 12.42 34.78 7.95
CA LYS A 595 12.18 35.36 9.28
C LYS A 595 13.46 35.69 10.05
N GLU A 596 14.54 34.95 9.84
CA GLU A 596 15.89 35.29 10.33
C GLU A 596 16.85 35.53 9.15
N PRO A 597 16.65 36.60 8.34
CA PRO A 597 17.48 36.85 7.16
C PRO A 597 18.97 37.11 7.48
N GLU A 598 19.29 37.47 8.73
CA GLU A 598 20.66 37.63 9.24
C GLU A 598 21.31 36.29 9.61
N ASN A 599 20.50 35.27 9.93
CA ASN A 599 20.91 33.89 10.14
C ASN A 599 20.00 32.93 9.33
N PRO A 600 20.11 32.90 7.99
CA PRO A 600 19.23 32.08 7.14
C PRO A 600 19.33 30.57 7.45
N TRP A 601 20.40 30.15 8.12
CA TRP A 601 20.64 28.78 8.57
C TRP A 601 19.83 28.37 9.81
N ALA A 602 19.13 29.30 10.48
CA ALA A 602 18.32 29.01 11.67
C ALA A 602 17.31 27.88 11.47
N GLY A 603 16.75 27.75 10.25
CA GLY A 603 15.87 26.63 9.87
C GLY A 603 16.60 25.27 9.78
N LEU A 604 17.85 25.27 9.32
CA LEU A 604 18.69 24.06 9.30
C LEU A 604 19.13 23.67 10.71
N ASP A 605 19.49 24.63 11.55
CA ASP A 605 19.87 24.37 12.94
C ASP A 605 18.69 23.83 13.75
N LEU A 606 17.48 24.31 13.49
CA LEU A 606 16.24 23.76 14.04
C LEU A 606 15.98 22.32 13.56
N ILE A 607 16.20 22.02 12.28
CA ILE A 607 16.10 20.64 11.76
C ILE A 607 17.10 19.72 12.49
N ARG A 608 18.36 20.14 12.66
CA ARG A 608 19.38 19.37 13.39
C ARG A 608 18.97 19.13 14.85
N GLU A 609 18.40 20.13 15.52
CA GLU A 609 17.89 19.98 16.89
C GLU A 609 16.74 18.96 16.94
N LEU A 610 15.82 19.00 15.99
CA LEU A 610 14.74 18.03 15.83
C LEU A 610 15.25 16.61 15.50
N GLU A 611 16.35 16.47 14.75
CA GLU A 611 17.03 15.18 14.53
C GLU A 611 17.57 14.59 15.84
N THR A 612 18.18 15.41 16.71
CA THR A 612 18.62 14.93 18.04
C THR A 612 17.47 14.49 18.94
N LYS A 613 16.25 14.97 18.69
CA LYS A 613 15.02 14.55 19.36
C LYS A 613 14.36 13.30 18.72
N GLY A 614 15.02 12.68 17.73
CA GLY A 614 14.61 11.41 17.12
C GLY A 614 13.74 11.53 15.87
N ILE A 615 13.59 12.73 15.29
CA ILE A 615 12.87 12.91 14.03
C ILE A 615 13.79 12.58 12.86
N TYR A 616 13.32 11.76 11.92
CA TYR A 616 14.06 11.47 10.69
C TYR A 616 13.72 12.46 9.57
N PHE A 617 14.73 13.16 9.06
CA PHE A 617 14.66 13.91 7.82
C PHE A 617 15.54 13.26 6.75
N GLN A 618 15.18 13.45 5.47
CA GLN A 618 15.99 12.94 4.37
C GLN A 618 17.05 13.99 3.97
N GLU A 619 18.32 13.73 4.29
CA GLU A 619 19.46 14.60 3.95
C GLU A 619 19.42 15.09 2.49
N ASN A 620 19.14 14.20 1.54
CA ASN A 620 19.15 14.54 0.11
C ASN A 620 18.05 15.55 -0.27
N LEU A 621 16.91 15.55 0.43
CA LEU A 621 15.85 16.56 0.24
C LEU A 621 16.26 17.91 0.83
N ILE A 622 16.81 17.91 2.06
CA ILE A 622 17.34 19.11 2.72
C ILE A 622 18.43 19.75 1.85
N LYS A 623 19.42 18.96 1.40
CA LYS A 623 20.53 19.41 0.54
C LYS A 623 20.00 20.02 -0.77
N LYS A 624 19.07 19.35 -1.47
CA LYS A 624 18.49 19.89 -2.72
C LYS A 624 17.74 21.22 -2.50
N HIS A 625 16.98 21.35 -1.41
CA HIS A 625 16.21 22.56 -1.14
C HIS A 625 17.08 23.71 -0.64
N LEU A 626 18.07 23.47 0.23
CA LEU A 626 19.06 24.48 0.65
C LEU A 626 19.84 25.05 -0.54
N LEU A 627 20.26 24.19 -1.49
CA LEU A 627 20.91 24.64 -2.73
C LEU A 627 20.00 25.56 -3.56
N LYS A 628 18.68 25.31 -3.58
CA LYS A 628 17.69 26.20 -4.22
C LYS A 628 17.58 27.53 -3.48
N LEU A 629 17.43 27.53 -2.16
CA LEU A 629 17.33 28.75 -1.35
C LEU A 629 18.58 29.63 -1.44
N THR A 630 19.76 29.02 -1.36
CA THR A 630 21.05 29.70 -1.49
C THR A 630 21.22 30.35 -2.88
N ARG A 631 20.80 29.68 -3.97
CA ARG A 631 20.81 30.28 -5.32
C ARG A 631 19.91 31.51 -5.42
N ILE A 632 18.74 31.51 -4.76
CA ILE A 632 17.82 32.66 -4.75
C ILE A 632 18.41 33.82 -3.94
N LEU A 633 18.99 33.54 -2.77
CA LEU A 633 19.68 34.52 -1.91
C LEU A 633 20.76 35.30 -2.70
N HIS A 634 21.54 34.59 -3.53
CA HIS A 634 22.59 35.17 -4.37
C HIS A 634 22.12 35.60 -5.77
N ARG A 635 20.81 35.60 -6.04
CA ARG A 635 20.18 36.00 -7.33
C ARG A 635 20.77 35.33 -8.57
N ILE A 636 21.26 34.09 -8.43
CA ILE A 636 21.79 33.32 -9.56
C ILE A 636 20.61 32.93 -10.47
N PRO A 637 20.65 33.20 -11.80
CA PRO A 637 19.59 32.80 -12.71
C PRO A 637 19.37 31.28 -12.67
N THR A 638 18.18 30.85 -12.22
CA THR A 638 17.80 29.45 -12.26
C THR A 638 17.37 29.09 -13.68
N VAL A 639 18.22 28.36 -14.39
CA VAL A 639 17.84 27.69 -15.63
C VAL A 639 16.77 26.64 -15.31
N GLU A 640 15.60 26.82 -15.92
CA GLU A 640 14.50 25.86 -16.13
C GLU A 640 14.48 24.56 -15.28
N GLU A 641 13.91 24.63 -14.08
CA GLU A 641 13.23 23.49 -13.43
C GLU A 641 11.84 23.96 -12.94
N ASP A 642 10.78 23.19 -13.25
CA ASP A 642 9.33 23.52 -13.11
C ASP A 642 8.80 23.94 -11.70
N GLY A 643 9.66 24.00 -10.69
CA GLY A 643 9.27 24.34 -9.32
C GLY A 643 9.14 25.84 -9.08
N ARG A 644 7.99 26.44 -9.45
CA ARG A 644 7.62 27.84 -9.11
C ARG A 644 8.12 28.23 -7.72
N ILE A 645 9.01 29.22 -7.65
CA ILE A 645 9.47 29.81 -6.39
C ILE A 645 8.30 30.58 -5.76
N PRO A 646 8.02 30.44 -4.45
CA PRO A 646 6.98 31.24 -3.81
C PRO A 646 7.27 32.74 -3.96
N GLN A 647 6.34 33.51 -4.52
CA GLN A 647 6.53 34.95 -4.78
C GLN A 647 6.92 35.70 -3.48
N ARG A 648 6.32 35.34 -2.34
CA ARG A 648 6.67 35.84 -0.99
C ARG A 648 8.16 35.72 -0.65
N LEU A 649 8.81 34.61 -1.04
CA LEU A 649 10.21 34.34 -0.77
C LEU A 649 11.11 35.24 -1.63
N PHE A 650 10.74 35.47 -2.89
CA PHE A 650 11.43 36.41 -3.78
C PHE A 650 11.27 37.86 -3.31
N ASP A 651 10.05 38.25 -2.92
CA ASP A 651 9.74 39.60 -2.44
C ASP A 651 10.44 39.90 -1.10
N ALA A 652 10.49 38.95 -0.16
CA ALA A 652 11.20 39.11 1.12
C ALA A 652 12.73 39.27 0.95
N MET A 653 13.32 38.73 -0.12
CA MET A 653 14.73 38.90 -0.46
C MET A 653 15.00 40.09 -1.40
N LYS A 654 13.96 40.79 -1.88
CA LYS A 654 14.07 41.91 -2.83
C LYS A 654 14.63 43.17 -2.17
N GLY A 655 15.96 43.25 -2.11
CA GLY A 655 16.70 44.42 -1.62
C GLY A 655 17.79 44.08 -0.60
N ARG A 656 17.84 42.83 -0.11
CA ARG A 656 18.83 42.36 0.84
C ARG A 656 19.96 41.64 0.10
N ILE A 657 21.20 42.06 0.30
CA ILE A 657 22.41 41.39 -0.21
C ILE A 657 23.11 40.80 1.01
N VAL A 658 23.17 39.48 1.11
CA VAL A 658 24.05 38.82 2.08
C VAL A 658 25.44 38.75 1.46
N SER A 659 26.41 39.42 2.08
CA SER A 659 27.82 39.42 1.65
C SER A 659 28.52 38.13 2.09
N GLY A 660 28.05 36.99 1.58
CA GLY A 660 28.72 35.71 1.67
C GLY A 660 29.38 35.37 0.34
N ASP A 661 30.59 34.81 0.38
CA ASP A 661 31.20 34.23 -0.81
C ASP A 661 30.36 33.03 -1.28
N VAL A 662 29.78 33.22 -2.46
CA VAL A 662 28.85 32.31 -3.11
C VAL A 662 29.54 30.99 -3.46
N GLU A 663 30.81 31.07 -3.84
CA GLU A 663 31.56 29.94 -4.37
C GLU A 663 31.98 29.00 -3.24
N THR A 664 32.50 29.51 -2.10
CA THR A 664 32.77 28.67 -0.92
C THR A 664 31.51 28.04 -0.34
N THR A 665 30.37 28.76 -0.27
CA THR A 665 29.11 28.21 0.25
C THR A 665 28.57 27.07 -0.63
N ILE A 666 28.57 27.27 -1.96
CA ILE A 666 28.17 26.23 -2.92
C ILE A 666 29.16 25.06 -2.91
N ASN A 667 30.46 25.32 -2.81
CA ASN A 667 31.47 24.26 -2.77
C ASN A 667 31.38 23.41 -1.50
N ALA A 668 31.15 24.00 -0.32
CA ALA A 668 30.93 23.25 0.92
C ALA A 668 29.69 22.34 0.83
N LEU A 669 28.57 22.84 0.29
CA LEU A 669 27.36 22.04 0.06
C LEU A 669 27.58 20.93 -0.99
N ASN A 670 28.40 21.19 -2.01
CA ASN A 670 28.76 20.19 -3.02
C ASN A 670 29.74 19.12 -2.48
N GLU A 671 30.65 19.46 -1.57
CA GLU A 671 31.51 18.47 -0.90
C GLU A 671 30.70 17.56 0.04
N MET A 672 29.69 18.10 0.73
CA MET A 672 28.68 17.30 1.48
C MET A 672 27.81 16.39 0.58
N SER A 673 27.89 16.55 -0.74
CA SER A 673 27.26 15.66 -1.75
C SER A 673 28.24 14.63 -2.34
N LYS A 674 29.55 14.78 -2.13
CA LYS A 674 30.59 13.87 -2.63
C LYS A 674 31.10 12.86 -1.59
N ARG A 675 30.76 13.06 -0.32
CA ARG A 675 31.02 12.10 0.77
C ARG A 675 29.75 11.31 1.10
N ASN A 676 29.44 10.31 0.26
CA ASN A 676 28.71 9.06 0.54
C ASN A 676 28.35 8.37 -0.80
#